data_AF-A0A2V2VRD4-F1
#
_entry.id   AF-A0A2V2VRD4-F1
#
_cell.length_a   1.000
_cell.length_b   1.000
_cell.length_c   1.000
_cell.angle_alpha   90.00
_cell.angle_beta   90.00
_cell.angle_gamma   90.00
#
_symmetry.space_group_name_H-M   'P 1'
#
loop_
_entity.id
_entity.type
_entity.pdbx_description
1 polymer ?
#
loop_
_entity_poly.entity_id
_entity_poly.type
_entity_poly.pdbx_seq_one_letter_code
_entity_poly.pdbx_strand_id
1 'polypeptide(L)'
;MASLWFIQFRAFLWKVFLQRWRAPVSTLAELLLPCVFTLLLALGYWFSTTTKVPVTDYSGTQPMDMSSLLPAFFCQNMSSPRPFGRRLHIGPCGPAGPSTMCFPFVRDGALCVRDRETFSKVMFGVYYASGPIKVPTLDAYLALSAFVSHESRRTGSTFFSRSAQASLSHYGDLLVAGKDGDTSFASGFVKYCSDASALCAEVVHKDRVFPTLAEAEKFALKHDDRVWAIVELPTPLPGSPAAAGVEGTIFSISMNYTATPWTFESKMQFFKGLGDNDYMLYVASGFMTLQNVVQQFYARYRLDKAPPPPPSGANATGIFEFVNLQGPPLIPMPAPPYVDNSFYSRWAYFMPLVAMLAALFPVTKLVSWIVEEKSLRIREAMQIMGLRWSCMALGWFISAFLMDFVASLLAAMVFRLSFFSYVNFGVLFFLYFSFMQQNTALSLFLSSLFTNPRIAGAVGALCIFLCSMPYYSFPDGMSMLRLVTMSFVPCVAYAKAFDELAKYASLGYKFTWKNTRVGDYNVAMAIGLMWASSGIMWIFWIYLDQVLPSSIGRRRHPLFFLSWVRKLFPCCCCCDREVSEFSGKDLQGTRKFSNGLASASVGTLPPNDGKPVDEEVNSHAVVFRKLHKVYETGGIIGWLYLFLTGLRRDGDRREAVRDVSFNMDFGKINALLGPNGSGKTTLMGIATGMVTPTSGDVYICGHNAAYKLHKCREHIGYCPQSDIVWNRLTVEEHLTFYARMKVNGGWDVREQVDAIVASMQLEEKRHCIAKSLSSGQRRRLCVGIALIGKPDLLFLDEPTAGMDMRGRKAVYDALQKGRDTRAVMVSTHLLDEADRIGDKILLMHEGALCGAGSSLFLKSKMDVGYVVTCVVESCASEMEENICISRLTEFVREKSYPGHSRNMSTELHSISTKCKLLGIERRGREISFRFPLSLLSASGSTIIRALEEQREALCLRSIGLSLTTLQDVMEYLTKRQPSTMATALQMSH
;
A
#
# COMPACT_ATOMS: atom_id res chain seq x y z
N MET A 1 -38.80 -9.33 5.56
CA MET A 1 -38.26 -8.47 4.48
C MET A 1 -36.79 -8.22 4.77
N ALA A 2 -35.86 -8.77 3.99
CA ALA A 2 -34.45 -8.40 4.11
C ALA A 2 -34.31 -6.91 3.75
N SER A 3 -33.52 -6.16 4.51
CA SER A 3 -33.25 -4.76 4.18
C SER A 3 -32.64 -4.67 2.78
N LEU A 4 -33.03 -3.66 1.99
CA LEU A 4 -32.47 -3.41 0.64
C LEU A 4 -30.93 -3.45 0.64
N TRP A 5 -30.34 -2.96 1.71
CA TRP A 5 -28.89 -3.01 1.97
C TRP A 5 -28.32 -4.44 1.89
N PHE A 6 -28.99 -5.41 2.51
CA PHE A 6 -28.55 -6.81 2.51
C PHE A 6 -28.64 -7.46 1.13
N ILE A 7 -29.69 -7.13 0.36
CA ILE A 7 -29.87 -7.62 -1.02
C ILE A 7 -28.73 -7.11 -1.92
N GLN A 8 -28.47 -5.81 -1.86
CA GLN A 8 -27.37 -5.17 -2.59
C GLN A 8 -26.01 -5.75 -2.21
N PHE A 9 -25.77 -5.95 -0.92
CA PHE A 9 -24.54 -6.54 -0.41
C PHE A 9 -24.34 -7.98 -0.93
N ARG A 10 -25.38 -8.82 -0.87
CA ARG A 10 -25.33 -10.19 -1.38
C ARG A 10 -25.09 -10.24 -2.89
N ALA A 11 -25.69 -9.33 -3.65
CA ALA A 11 -25.47 -9.21 -5.10
C ALA A 11 -24.01 -8.83 -5.42
N PHE A 12 -23.43 -7.90 -4.67
CA PHE A 12 -22.03 -7.51 -4.82
C PHE A 12 -21.07 -8.66 -4.47
N LEU A 13 -21.32 -9.37 -3.37
CA LEU A 13 -20.50 -10.50 -2.95
C LEU A 13 -20.56 -11.66 -3.96
N TRP A 14 -21.75 -11.94 -4.51
CA TRP A 14 -21.95 -12.86 -5.63
C TRP A 14 -21.10 -12.48 -6.84
N LYS A 15 -21.11 -11.21 -7.24
CA LYS A 15 -20.29 -10.70 -8.35
C LYS A 15 -18.79 -10.90 -8.09
N VAL A 16 -18.31 -10.58 -6.89
CA VAL A 16 -16.89 -10.74 -6.55
C VAL A 16 -16.48 -12.21 -6.55
N PHE A 17 -17.35 -13.09 -6.04
CA PHE A 17 -17.14 -14.53 -6.10
C PHE A 17 -17.03 -15.04 -7.54
N LEU A 18 -17.93 -14.64 -8.44
CA LEU A 18 -17.87 -15.03 -9.86
C LEU A 18 -16.58 -14.56 -10.55
N GLN A 19 -16.13 -13.32 -10.28
CA GLN A 19 -14.88 -12.80 -10.83
C GLN A 19 -13.66 -13.63 -10.39
N ARG A 20 -13.63 -14.04 -9.11
CA ARG A 20 -12.60 -14.91 -8.55
C ARG A 20 -12.67 -16.31 -9.16
N TRP A 21 -13.87 -16.89 -9.26
CA TRP A 21 -14.09 -18.22 -9.84
C TRP A 21 -13.61 -18.32 -11.30
N ARG A 22 -13.85 -17.27 -12.10
CA ARG A 22 -13.40 -17.19 -13.51
C ARG A 22 -11.93 -16.81 -13.68
N ALA A 23 -11.17 -16.69 -12.59
CA ALA A 23 -9.74 -16.43 -12.62
C ALA A 23 -8.96 -17.49 -11.80
N PRO A 24 -9.16 -18.80 -12.06
CA PRO A 24 -8.77 -19.89 -11.16
C PRO A 24 -7.26 -19.92 -10.89
N VAL A 25 -6.43 -19.70 -11.92
CA VAL A 25 -4.97 -19.65 -11.79
C VAL A 25 -4.55 -18.56 -10.81
N SER A 26 -5.15 -17.37 -10.93
CA SER A 26 -4.79 -16.25 -10.08
C SER A 26 -5.26 -16.44 -8.64
N THR A 27 -6.42 -17.05 -8.42
CA THR A 27 -6.97 -17.30 -7.08
C THR A 27 -6.26 -18.47 -6.40
N LEU A 28 -5.88 -19.50 -7.16
CA LEU A 28 -5.04 -20.59 -6.67
C LEU A 28 -3.65 -20.06 -6.30
N ALA A 29 -3.05 -19.20 -7.12
CA ALA A 29 -1.78 -18.56 -6.78
C ALA A 29 -1.87 -17.71 -5.50
N GLU A 30 -2.94 -16.94 -5.32
CA GLU A 30 -3.18 -16.14 -4.10
C GLU A 30 -3.27 -17.01 -2.83
N LEU A 31 -3.82 -18.22 -2.95
CA LEU A 31 -4.06 -19.13 -1.83
C LEU A 31 -2.88 -20.09 -1.57
N LEU A 32 -2.22 -20.57 -2.63
CA LEU A 32 -1.17 -21.59 -2.55
C LEU A 32 0.24 -21.00 -2.46
N LEU A 33 0.51 -19.84 -3.05
CA LEU A 33 1.86 -19.26 -3.05
C LEU A 33 2.41 -19.04 -1.62
N PRO A 34 1.61 -18.57 -0.65
CA PRO A 34 2.08 -18.50 0.73
C PRO A 34 2.42 -19.89 1.30
N CYS A 35 1.63 -20.92 0.97
CA CYS A 35 1.90 -22.31 1.34
C CYS A 35 3.18 -22.85 0.69
N VAL A 36 3.42 -22.54 -0.59
CA VAL A 36 4.64 -22.94 -1.32
C VAL A 36 5.89 -22.38 -0.65
N PHE A 37 5.89 -21.11 -0.26
CA PHE A 37 7.03 -20.54 0.47
C PHE A 37 7.23 -21.19 1.85
N THR A 38 6.15 -21.53 2.56
CA THR A 38 6.27 -22.27 3.83
C THR A 38 6.79 -23.70 3.63
N LEU A 39 6.44 -24.36 2.51
CA LEU A 39 6.96 -25.69 2.15
C LEU A 39 8.44 -25.62 1.77
N LEU A 40 8.88 -24.57 1.07
CA LEU A 40 10.29 -24.36 0.77
C LEU A 40 11.12 -24.21 2.05
N LEU A 41 10.60 -23.51 3.05
CA LEU A 41 11.22 -23.46 4.38
C LEU A 41 11.23 -24.82 5.09
N ALA A 42 10.15 -25.60 4.95
CA ALA A 42 10.08 -26.95 5.51
C ALA A 42 11.17 -27.87 4.94
N LEU A 43 11.42 -27.80 3.63
CA LEU A 43 12.52 -28.51 3.00
C LEU A 43 13.87 -28.11 3.61
N GLY A 44 14.09 -26.80 3.80
CA GLY A 44 15.30 -26.29 4.46
C GLY A 44 15.49 -26.84 5.88
N TYR A 45 14.40 -27.01 6.64
CA TYR A 45 14.44 -27.63 7.96
C TYR A 45 14.77 -29.12 7.90
N TRP A 46 14.15 -29.88 6.98
CA TRP A 46 14.41 -31.32 6.84
C TRP A 46 15.82 -31.64 6.37
N PHE A 47 16.45 -30.77 5.57
CA PHE A 47 17.86 -30.91 5.20
C PHE A 47 18.83 -30.45 6.30
N SER A 48 18.34 -29.83 7.37
CA SER A 48 19.20 -29.31 8.44
C SER A 48 19.52 -30.38 9.48
N THR A 49 20.76 -30.39 9.96
CA THR A 49 21.21 -31.27 11.02
C THR A 49 20.58 -30.86 12.35
N THR A 50 19.95 -31.83 13.02
CA THR A 50 19.36 -31.66 14.35
C THR A 50 20.19 -32.46 15.34
N THR A 51 20.86 -31.78 16.26
CA THR A 51 21.58 -32.39 17.38
C THR A 51 20.77 -32.22 18.66
N LYS A 52 20.54 -33.33 19.38
CA LYS A 52 19.92 -33.27 20.71
C LYS A 52 21.04 -33.19 21.73
N VAL A 53 21.13 -32.06 22.43
CA VAL A 53 22.09 -31.88 23.51
C VAL A 53 21.42 -32.34 24.81
N PRO A 54 21.95 -33.37 25.50
CA PRO A 54 21.40 -33.84 26.76
C PRO A 54 21.56 -32.78 27.86
N VAL A 55 20.87 -32.98 29.00
CA VAL A 55 21.03 -32.09 30.15
C VAL A 55 22.50 -32.05 30.58
N THR A 56 23.03 -30.87 30.83
CA THR A 56 24.36 -30.75 31.44
C THR A 56 24.19 -30.75 32.95
N ASP A 57 24.47 -31.90 33.58
CA ASP A 57 24.51 -32.04 35.03
C ASP A 57 25.96 -32.28 35.50
N TYR A 58 26.37 -31.54 36.53
CA TYR A 58 27.69 -31.60 37.12
C TYR A 58 27.69 -32.24 38.51
N SER A 59 26.54 -32.75 38.98
CA SER A 59 26.37 -33.30 40.33
C SER A 59 27.28 -34.49 40.69
N GLY A 60 27.78 -35.22 39.68
CA GLY A 60 28.67 -36.38 39.86
C GLY A 60 30.03 -36.27 39.17
N THR A 61 30.35 -35.17 38.50
CA THR A 61 31.62 -35.02 37.76
C THR A 61 32.67 -34.34 38.62
N GLN A 62 33.81 -35.00 38.81
CA GLN A 62 34.94 -34.36 39.49
C GLN A 62 35.57 -33.30 38.58
N PRO A 63 35.93 -32.13 39.13
CA PRO A 63 36.53 -31.08 38.32
C PRO A 63 37.90 -31.50 37.82
N MET A 64 38.14 -31.31 36.52
CA MET A 64 39.43 -31.62 35.92
C MET A 64 40.50 -30.73 36.55
N ASP A 65 41.51 -31.35 37.13
CA ASP A 65 42.61 -30.67 37.82
C ASP A 65 43.86 -30.69 36.94
N MET A 66 44.04 -29.63 36.14
CA MET A 66 45.23 -29.48 35.30
C MET A 66 46.53 -29.38 36.11
N SER A 67 46.46 -29.02 37.39
CA SER A 67 47.63 -28.87 38.26
C SER A 67 48.26 -30.22 38.62
N SER A 68 47.47 -31.30 38.60
CA SER A 68 47.94 -32.67 38.81
C SER A 68 48.83 -33.20 37.68
N LEU A 69 48.72 -32.60 36.48
CA LEU A 69 49.55 -32.98 35.32
C LEU A 69 51.02 -32.61 35.52
N LEU A 70 51.29 -31.54 36.30
CA LEU A 70 52.62 -31.05 36.58
C LEU A 70 53.51 -32.12 37.27
N PRO A 71 53.18 -32.66 38.46
CA PRO A 71 53.97 -33.72 39.10
C PRO A 71 53.91 -35.07 38.38
N ALA A 72 52.86 -35.32 37.58
CA ALA A 72 52.67 -36.59 36.88
C ALA A 72 53.62 -36.73 35.67
N PHE A 73 53.68 -35.70 34.81
CA PHE A 73 54.39 -35.78 33.52
C PHE A 73 55.67 -34.97 33.47
N PHE A 74 55.82 -33.92 34.28
CA PHE A 74 57.02 -33.09 34.26
C PHE A 74 58.06 -33.59 35.26
N CYS A 75 59.32 -33.36 34.91
CA CYS A 75 60.47 -33.66 35.75
C CYS A 75 61.54 -32.59 35.59
N GLN A 76 62.40 -32.49 36.58
CA GLN A 76 63.49 -31.54 36.58
C GLN A 76 64.79 -32.19 36.11
N ASN A 77 65.43 -31.59 35.11
CA ASN A 77 66.78 -31.97 34.70
C ASN A 77 67.80 -31.28 35.60
N MET A 78 68.42 -32.04 36.51
CA MET A 78 69.44 -31.54 37.42
C MET A 78 70.80 -31.29 36.74
N SER A 79 70.96 -31.76 35.49
CA SER A 79 72.18 -31.60 34.69
C SER A 79 72.17 -30.32 33.85
N SER A 80 71.11 -29.50 33.90
CA SER A 80 71.06 -28.23 33.17
C SER A 80 71.99 -27.18 33.81
N PRO A 81 72.49 -26.19 33.06
CA PRO A 81 73.38 -25.15 33.61
C PRO A 81 72.66 -24.23 34.61
N ARG A 82 71.32 -24.24 34.65
CA ARG A 82 70.48 -23.46 35.56
C ARG A 82 69.31 -24.30 36.10
N PRO A 83 69.51 -25.21 37.06
CA PRO A 83 68.42 -26.00 37.60
C PRO A 83 67.44 -25.14 38.44
N PHE A 84 66.20 -25.61 38.58
CA PHE A 84 65.27 -25.05 39.56
C PHE A 84 65.71 -25.41 41.00
N GLY A 85 65.46 -24.52 41.96
CA GLY A 85 65.63 -24.86 43.38
C GLY A 85 64.50 -25.80 43.87
N ARG A 86 64.47 -26.10 45.18
CA ARG A 86 63.40 -26.93 45.83
C ARG A 86 61.97 -26.31 45.80
N ARG A 87 61.74 -25.22 45.05
CA ARG A 87 60.46 -24.49 45.01
C ARG A 87 59.44 -25.06 44.00
N LEU A 88 59.87 -25.90 43.06
CA LEU A 88 58.97 -26.54 42.08
C LEU A 88 58.57 -27.93 42.55
N HIS A 89 57.26 -28.22 42.57
CA HIS A 89 56.70 -29.46 43.12
C HIS A 89 56.81 -30.65 42.12
N ILE A 90 58.00 -30.91 41.58
CA ILE A 90 58.28 -32.02 40.66
C ILE A 90 59.57 -32.76 41.05
N GLY A 91 59.60 -34.08 40.79
CA GLY A 91 60.79 -34.91 41.04
C GLY A 91 61.88 -34.75 39.96
N PRO A 92 63.11 -35.22 40.22
CA PRO A 92 64.16 -35.27 39.20
C PRO A 92 63.78 -36.19 38.04
N CYS A 93 64.29 -35.92 36.84
CA CYS A 93 64.13 -36.80 35.68
C CYS A 93 64.88 -38.11 35.87
N GLY A 94 64.29 -39.22 35.40
CA GLY A 94 64.99 -40.49 35.23
C GLY A 94 66.02 -40.44 34.09
N PRO A 95 66.72 -41.54 33.77
CA PRO A 95 67.67 -41.58 32.67
C PRO A 95 66.99 -41.18 31.34
N ALA A 96 67.63 -40.29 30.58
CA ALA A 96 67.07 -39.72 29.37
C ALA A 96 66.77 -40.81 28.33
N GLY A 97 65.47 -41.09 28.11
CA GLY A 97 64.99 -41.96 27.05
C GLY A 97 64.60 -41.17 25.79
N PRO A 98 64.32 -41.85 24.66
CA PRO A 98 63.90 -41.19 23.41
C PRO A 98 62.54 -40.47 23.52
N SER A 99 61.74 -40.78 24.56
CA SER A 99 60.45 -40.15 24.84
C SER A 99 60.53 -38.96 25.80
N THR A 100 61.69 -38.68 26.42
CA THR A 100 61.90 -37.54 27.32
C THR A 100 62.23 -36.29 26.52
N MET A 101 61.55 -35.18 26.80
CA MET A 101 61.71 -33.92 26.06
C MET A 101 61.97 -32.75 27.01
N CYS A 102 63.07 -32.04 26.84
CA CYS A 102 63.42 -30.87 27.63
C CYS A 102 63.23 -29.55 26.85
N PHE A 103 62.80 -28.49 27.53
CA PHE A 103 62.49 -27.21 26.90
C PHE A 103 63.70 -26.26 26.90
N PRO A 104 64.34 -25.99 25.76
CA PRO A 104 65.60 -25.22 25.72
C PRO A 104 65.42 -23.75 26.13
N PHE A 105 64.22 -23.18 25.96
CA PHE A 105 63.92 -21.80 26.31
C PHE A 105 63.55 -21.60 27.80
N VAL A 106 63.45 -22.69 28.58
CA VAL A 106 63.20 -22.64 30.03
C VAL A 106 64.50 -23.01 30.74
N ARG A 107 65.23 -22.02 31.26
CA ARG A 107 66.53 -22.19 31.96
C ARG A 107 67.47 -23.20 31.29
N ASP A 108 67.67 -23.05 29.98
CA ASP A 108 68.56 -23.91 29.19
C ASP A 108 68.26 -25.42 29.32
N GLY A 109 66.97 -25.80 29.39
CA GLY A 109 66.53 -27.20 29.44
C GLY A 109 66.34 -27.77 30.84
N ALA A 110 66.07 -26.95 31.85
CA ALA A 110 65.86 -27.40 33.23
C ALA A 110 64.51 -28.10 33.47
N LEU A 111 63.49 -27.78 32.66
CA LEU A 111 62.16 -28.42 32.71
C LEU A 111 62.03 -29.42 31.56
N CYS A 112 61.60 -30.64 31.89
CA CYS A 112 61.38 -31.69 30.90
C CYS A 112 60.07 -32.44 31.13
N VAL A 113 59.57 -33.09 30.08
CA VAL A 113 58.44 -34.03 30.10
C VAL A 113 59.00 -35.45 30.02
N ARG A 114 58.56 -36.33 30.93
CA ARG A 114 59.02 -37.73 31.04
C ARG A 114 58.67 -38.57 29.81
N ASP A 115 57.44 -38.44 29.34
CA ASP A 115 56.90 -39.16 28.18
C ASP A 115 56.08 -38.22 27.29
N ARG A 116 56.69 -37.78 26.19
CA ARG A 116 56.10 -36.87 25.21
C ARG A 116 54.86 -37.44 24.51
N GLU A 117 54.86 -38.72 24.14
CA GLU A 117 53.78 -39.29 23.33
C GLU A 117 52.50 -39.44 24.15
N THR A 118 52.64 -39.96 25.38
CA THR A 118 51.51 -40.08 26.30
C THR A 118 50.99 -38.69 26.69
N PHE A 119 51.89 -37.74 26.96
CA PHE A 119 51.48 -36.39 27.34
C PHE A 119 50.77 -35.65 26.21
N SER A 120 51.22 -35.80 24.95
CA SER A 120 50.54 -35.22 23.78
C SER A 120 49.10 -35.74 23.63
N LYS A 121 48.88 -37.05 23.86
CA LYS A 121 47.53 -37.65 23.87
C LYS A 121 46.66 -37.10 25.01
N VAL A 122 47.22 -36.89 26.20
CA VAL A 122 46.51 -36.29 27.34
C VAL A 122 46.13 -34.83 27.04
N MET A 123 47.02 -34.07 26.41
CA MET A 123 46.76 -32.68 26.03
C MET A 123 45.64 -32.54 25.00
N PHE A 124 45.45 -33.53 24.11
CA PHE A 124 44.28 -33.56 23.23
C PHE A 124 42.98 -33.57 24.04
N GLY A 125 42.91 -34.33 25.15
CA GLY A 125 41.76 -34.31 26.05
C GLY A 125 41.55 -32.97 26.76
N VAL A 126 42.64 -32.25 27.10
CA VAL A 126 42.60 -30.91 27.71
C VAL A 126 42.03 -29.87 26.75
N TYR A 127 42.40 -29.91 25.46
CA TYR A 127 41.94 -28.91 24.48
C TYR A 127 40.44 -28.95 24.20
N TYR A 128 39.82 -30.12 24.36
CA TYR A 128 38.39 -30.33 24.11
C TYR A 128 37.60 -30.64 25.39
N ALA A 129 38.21 -30.43 26.56
CA ALA A 129 37.55 -30.64 27.84
C ALA A 129 36.34 -29.70 27.99
N SER A 130 35.27 -30.21 28.61
CA SER A 130 34.08 -29.46 28.97
C SER A 130 33.60 -29.89 30.35
N GLY A 131 32.89 -29.00 31.04
CA GLY A 131 32.42 -29.21 32.41
C GLY A 131 33.27 -28.53 33.48
N PRO A 132 33.24 -29.04 34.74
CA PRO A 132 33.91 -28.43 35.88
C PRO A 132 35.42 -28.53 35.73
N ILE A 133 36.13 -27.41 35.87
CA ILE A 133 37.59 -27.36 35.76
C ILE A 133 38.14 -26.58 36.94
N LYS A 134 39.21 -27.07 37.57
CA LYS A 134 39.96 -26.26 38.52
C LYS A 134 40.90 -25.34 37.77
N VAL A 135 40.88 -24.05 38.11
CA VAL A 135 41.84 -23.09 37.54
C VAL A 135 43.26 -23.60 37.86
N PRO A 136 44.12 -23.82 36.85
CA PRO A 136 45.46 -24.33 37.09
C PRO A 136 46.27 -23.37 37.95
N THR A 137 47.13 -23.92 38.80
CA THR A 137 48.14 -23.13 39.49
C THR A 137 49.07 -22.47 38.46
N LEU A 138 49.72 -21.37 38.87
CA LEU A 138 50.60 -20.62 37.97
C LEU A 138 51.74 -21.48 37.41
N ASP A 139 52.38 -22.31 38.26
CA ASP A 139 53.43 -23.24 37.82
C ASP A 139 52.89 -24.29 36.85
N ALA A 140 51.69 -24.83 37.10
CA ALA A 140 51.09 -25.81 36.21
C ALA A 140 50.78 -25.19 34.85
N TYR A 141 50.13 -24.03 34.81
CA TYR A 141 49.83 -23.32 33.56
C TYR A 141 51.11 -23.01 32.76
N LEU A 142 52.15 -22.47 33.41
CA LEU A 142 53.40 -22.11 32.74
C LEU A 142 54.14 -23.34 32.18
N ALA A 143 54.11 -24.47 32.89
CA ALA A 143 54.69 -25.72 32.39
C ALA A 143 53.88 -26.29 31.20
N LEU A 144 52.55 -26.26 31.28
CA LEU A 144 51.67 -26.70 30.20
C LEU A 144 51.86 -25.84 28.95
N SER A 145 51.83 -24.51 29.09
CA SER A 145 52.06 -23.59 27.99
C SER A 145 53.45 -23.74 27.38
N ALA A 146 54.50 -23.97 28.19
CA ALA A 146 55.83 -24.27 27.67
C ALA A 146 55.84 -25.51 26.75
N PHE A 147 55.16 -26.59 27.15
CA PHE A 147 55.03 -27.77 26.30
C PHE A 147 54.31 -27.46 24.97
N VAL A 148 53.16 -26.79 25.04
CA VAL A 148 52.36 -26.48 23.85
C VAL A 148 53.09 -25.50 22.92
N SER A 149 53.75 -24.47 23.45
CA SER A 149 54.58 -23.55 22.67
C SER A 149 55.74 -24.26 21.98
N HIS A 150 56.36 -25.25 22.64
CA HIS A 150 57.44 -26.03 22.02
C HIS A 150 56.93 -26.91 20.87
N GLU A 151 55.80 -27.60 21.04
CA GLU A 151 55.17 -28.40 19.98
C GLU A 151 54.63 -27.53 18.83
N SER A 152 54.07 -26.36 19.14
CA SER A 152 53.58 -25.40 18.15
C SER A 152 54.72 -24.87 17.27
N ARG A 153 55.85 -24.49 17.88
CA ARG A 153 57.06 -24.06 17.16
C ARG A 153 57.67 -25.17 16.29
N ARG A 154 57.52 -26.44 16.69
CA ARG A 154 58.01 -27.60 15.93
C ARG A 154 57.14 -27.94 14.72
N THR A 155 55.82 -27.79 14.84
CA THR A 155 54.85 -28.20 13.80
C THR A 155 54.57 -27.12 12.75
N GLY A 156 55.02 -25.88 12.97
CA GLY A 156 54.81 -24.76 12.04
C GLY A 156 53.34 -24.38 11.86
N SER A 157 52.47 -24.76 12.79
CA SER A 157 51.04 -24.44 12.73
C SER A 157 50.82 -22.94 12.89
N THR A 158 49.88 -22.40 12.09
CA THR A 158 49.58 -20.96 12.06
C THR A 158 48.90 -20.50 13.35
N PHE A 159 49.43 -19.44 13.96
CA PHE A 159 49.01 -18.85 15.24
C PHE A 159 47.58 -18.24 15.26
N PHE A 160 46.88 -18.23 14.13
CA PHE A 160 45.66 -17.41 13.94
C PHE A 160 44.33 -18.13 14.24
N SER A 161 44.34 -19.31 14.86
CA SER A 161 43.10 -19.99 15.27
C SER A 161 42.73 -19.65 16.72
N ARG A 162 41.44 -19.44 17.01
CA ARG A 162 40.92 -19.27 18.38
C ARG A 162 40.53 -20.62 18.97
N SER A 163 41.54 -21.41 19.27
CA SER A 163 41.39 -22.73 19.87
C SER A 163 42.08 -22.76 21.23
N ALA A 164 41.70 -23.71 22.10
CA ALA A 164 42.39 -23.93 23.37
C ALA A 164 43.89 -24.23 23.15
N GLN A 165 44.24 -24.95 22.08
CA GLN A 165 45.62 -25.23 21.70
C GLN A 165 46.40 -23.97 21.35
N ALA A 166 45.82 -23.07 20.54
CA ALA A 166 46.45 -21.80 20.21
C ALA A 166 46.52 -20.84 21.41
N SER A 167 45.52 -20.87 22.29
CA SER A 167 45.51 -20.05 23.50
C SER A 167 46.60 -20.46 24.49
N LEU A 168 46.88 -21.78 24.59
CA LEU A 168 47.96 -22.33 25.43
C LEU A 168 49.37 -22.14 24.84
N SER A 169 49.50 -21.79 23.56
CA SER A 169 50.81 -21.72 22.89
C SER A 169 51.56 -20.39 23.11
N HIS A 170 51.07 -19.52 24.00
CA HIS A 170 51.64 -18.22 24.34
C HIS A 170 52.55 -18.24 25.59
N TYR A 171 53.48 -19.19 25.70
CA TYR A 171 54.55 -19.10 26.71
C TYR A 171 55.51 -17.96 26.35
N GLY A 172 55.63 -17.00 27.27
CA GLY A 172 56.41 -15.79 27.03
C GLY A 172 56.45 -14.86 28.24
N ASP A 173 56.91 -13.65 28.00
CA ASP A 173 57.16 -12.58 28.95
C ASP A 173 55.83 -11.99 29.48
N LEU A 174 55.71 -11.89 30.80
CA LEU A 174 54.62 -11.18 31.48
C LEU A 174 55.07 -9.75 31.74
N LEU A 175 54.48 -8.80 31.01
CA LEU A 175 54.79 -7.38 31.14
C LEU A 175 53.91 -6.78 32.25
N VAL A 176 54.51 -6.01 33.15
CA VAL A 176 53.78 -5.37 34.25
C VAL A 176 53.88 -3.87 34.07
N ALA A 177 52.75 -3.17 34.06
CA ALA A 177 52.67 -1.73 33.95
C ALA A 177 52.14 -1.11 35.25
N GLY A 178 52.77 -0.04 35.70
CA GLY A 178 52.19 0.87 36.69
C GLY A 178 51.15 1.79 36.05
N LYS A 179 50.37 2.48 36.89
CA LYS A 179 49.49 3.56 36.49
C LYS A 179 50.07 4.90 36.94
N ASP A 180 49.96 5.92 36.11
CA ASP A 180 50.44 7.29 36.40
C ASP A 180 51.95 7.41 36.71
N GLY A 181 52.78 6.48 36.20
CA GLY A 181 54.23 6.50 36.34
C GLY A 181 54.79 5.91 37.64
N ASP A 182 53.93 5.44 38.55
CA ASP A 182 54.37 4.76 39.78
C ASP A 182 54.57 3.25 39.52
N THR A 183 55.82 2.82 39.48
CA THR A 183 56.23 1.42 39.26
C THR A 183 56.51 0.67 40.56
N SER A 184 56.41 1.31 41.72
CA SER A 184 56.77 0.71 43.01
C SER A 184 55.88 -0.47 43.35
N PHE A 185 54.57 -0.33 43.18
CA PHE A 185 53.58 -1.38 43.42
C PHE A 185 53.69 -2.52 42.41
N ALA A 186 53.90 -2.19 41.13
CA ALA A 186 54.17 -3.14 40.05
C ALA A 186 55.43 -3.98 40.33
N SER A 187 56.50 -3.36 40.83
CA SER A 187 57.72 -4.07 41.25
C SER A 187 57.49 -5.00 42.45
N GLY A 188 56.57 -4.62 43.35
CA GLY A 188 56.10 -5.46 44.45
C GLY A 188 55.39 -6.72 43.96
N PHE A 189 54.57 -6.61 42.91
CA PHE A 189 53.95 -7.76 42.25
C PHE A 189 54.97 -8.67 41.58
N VAL A 190 55.97 -8.11 40.89
CA VAL A 190 57.07 -8.89 40.29
C VAL A 190 57.80 -9.72 41.36
N LYS A 191 58.13 -9.09 42.48
CA LYS A 191 58.76 -9.77 43.62
C LYS A 191 57.86 -10.88 44.17
N TYR A 192 56.59 -10.56 44.40
CA TYR A 192 55.58 -11.52 44.86
C TYR A 192 55.48 -12.74 43.94
N CYS A 193 55.41 -12.55 42.62
CA CYS A 193 55.30 -13.64 41.67
C CYS A 193 56.56 -14.51 41.64
N SER A 194 57.74 -13.89 41.68
CA SER A 194 59.02 -14.60 41.75
C SER A 194 59.22 -15.40 43.05
N ASP A 195 58.61 -14.95 44.15
CA ASP A 195 58.63 -15.64 45.43
C ASP A 195 57.60 -16.76 45.48
N ALA A 196 56.43 -16.57 44.86
CA ALA A 196 55.32 -17.52 44.85
C ALA A 196 55.53 -18.73 43.91
N SER A 197 56.22 -18.54 42.78
CA SER A 197 56.35 -19.57 41.73
C SER A 197 57.74 -19.54 41.08
N ALA A 198 58.35 -20.72 40.94
CA ALA A 198 59.67 -20.85 40.34
C ALA A 198 59.64 -20.62 38.82
N LEU A 199 58.53 -20.95 38.15
CA LEU A 199 58.34 -20.72 36.73
C LEU A 199 57.92 -19.27 36.44
N CYS A 200 57.21 -18.59 37.35
CA CYS A 200 56.90 -17.17 37.19
C CYS A 200 58.16 -16.30 37.15
N ALA A 201 59.18 -16.65 37.93
CA ALA A 201 60.47 -15.96 37.92
C ALA A 201 61.17 -15.97 36.55
N GLU A 202 60.82 -16.90 35.65
CA GLU A 202 61.34 -16.97 34.27
C GLU A 202 60.54 -16.12 33.29
N VAL A 203 59.30 -15.82 33.64
CA VAL A 203 58.34 -15.11 32.79
C VAL A 203 58.29 -13.63 33.14
N VAL A 204 58.64 -13.29 34.39
CA VAL A 204 58.67 -11.92 34.89
C VAL A 204 60.11 -11.44 35.05
N HIS A 205 60.47 -10.37 34.36
CA HIS A 205 61.79 -9.77 34.45
C HIS A 205 61.74 -8.40 35.12
N LYS A 206 62.73 -8.11 35.97
CA LYS A 206 62.83 -6.81 36.66
C LYS A 206 62.96 -5.63 35.69
N ASP A 207 63.57 -5.86 34.53
CA ASP A 207 63.78 -4.84 33.49
C ASP A 207 62.54 -4.63 32.59
N ARG A 208 61.42 -5.32 32.86
CA ARG A 208 60.19 -5.31 32.06
C ARG A 208 58.98 -4.77 32.81
N VAL A 209 59.24 -3.87 33.76
CA VAL A 209 58.21 -3.08 34.46
C VAL A 209 58.11 -1.72 33.77
N PHE A 210 56.94 -1.41 33.22
CA PHE A 210 56.69 -0.18 32.47
C PHE A 210 55.94 0.85 33.33
N PRO A 211 56.19 2.16 33.13
CA PRO A 211 55.47 3.22 33.85
C PRO A 211 54.03 3.44 33.34
N THR A 212 53.73 3.03 32.11
CA THR A 212 52.41 3.18 31.49
C THR A 212 52.04 1.97 30.63
N LEU A 213 50.74 1.71 30.47
CA LEU A 213 50.21 0.65 29.61
C LEU A 213 50.66 0.80 28.14
N ALA A 214 50.65 2.03 27.61
CA ALA A 214 50.98 2.30 26.21
C ALA A 214 52.44 1.95 25.85
N GLU A 215 53.37 2.05 26.81
CA GLU A 215 54.76 1.64 26.60
C GLU A 215 54.91 0.12 26.59
N ALA A 216 54.19 -0.58 27.47
CA ALA A 216 54.13 -2.04 27.47
C ALA A 216 53.53 -2.58 26.16
N GLU A 217 52.48 -1.94 25.63
CA GLU A 217 51.87 -2.30 24.34
C GLU A 217 52.84 -2.11 23.17
N LYS A 218 53.58 -0.99 23.13
CA LYS A 218 54.62 -0.76 22.11
C LYS A 218 55.72 -1.81 22.17
N PHE A 219 56.08 -2.28 23.36
CA PHE A 219 57.07 -3.35 23.52
C PHE A 219 56.51 -4.68 23.02
N ALA A 220 55.24 -4.99 23.34
CA ALA A 220 54.56 -6.20 22.91
C ALA A 220 54.43 -6.28 21.38
N LEU A 221 54.05 -5.19 20.71
CA LEU A 221 53.96 -5.13 19.25
C LEU A 221 55.29 -5.42 18.52
N LYS A 222 56.43 -5.13 19.17
CA LYS A 222 57.76 -5.43 18.62
C LYS A 222 58.21 -6.88 18.86
N HIS A 223 57.58 -7.58 19.82
CA HIS A 223 57.99 -8.90 20.30
C HIS A 223 56.79 -9.86 20.43
N ASP A 224 55.88 -9.85 19.46
CA ASP A 224 54.58 -10.55 19.50
C ASP A 224 54.72 -12.06 19.81
N ASP A 225 55.77 -12.71 19.30
CA ASP A 225 56.02 -14.16 19.48
C ASP A 225 56.45 -14.57 20.90
N ARG A 226 56.69 -13.59 21.77
CA ARG A 226 57.30 -13.81 23.10
C ARG A 226 56.53 -13.16 24.23
N VAL A 227 55.40 -12.50 24.00
CA VAL A 227 54.62 -11.87 25.09
C VAL A 227 53.42 -12.74 25.45
N TRP A 228 53.24 -13.00 26.74
CA TRP A 228 52.09 -13.73 27.25
C TRP A 228 50.91 -12.78 27.55
N ALA A 229 51.13 -11.78 28.41
CA ALA A 229 50.12 -10.82 28.81
C ALA A 229 50.74 -9.51 29.33
N ILE A 230 49.93 -8.46 29.39
CA ILE A 230 50.25 -7.19 30.03
C ILE A 230 49.30 -7.00 31.21
N VAL A 231 49.84 -6.75 32.40
CA VAL A 231 49.05 -6.47 33.62
C VAL A 231 49.30 -5.05 34.07
N GLU A 232 48.27 -4.22 34.03
CA GLU A 232 48.30 -2.86 34.58
C GLU A 232 47.82 -2.88 36.04
N LEU A 233 48.71 -2.50 36.95
CA LEU A 233 48.48 -2.50 38.39
C LEU A 233 48.45 -1.07 38.92
N PRO A 234 47.27 -0.46 39.12
CA PRO A 234 47.17 0.83 39.78
C PRO A 234 47.56 0.74 41.26
N THR A 235 48.27 1.76 41.75
CA THR A 235 48.61 1.84 43.17
C THR A 235 47.36 2.15 44.00
N PRO A 236 47.09 1.40 45.08
CA PRO A 236 45.95 1.70 45.94
C PRO A 236 46.18 3.02 46.68
N LEU A 237 45.37 4.05 46.42
CA LEU A 237 45.43 5.33 47.13
C LEU A 237 45.29 5.12 48.66
N PRO A 238 46.26 5.57 49.47
CA PRO A 238 46.17 5.50 50.92
C PRO A 238 45.22 6.58 51.45
N GLY A 239 44.02 6.20 51.91
CA GLY A 239 43.23 7.07 52.80
C GLY A 239 41.78 7.41 52.44
N SER A 240 41.05 6.63 51.60
CA SER A 240 39.58 6.75 51.59
C SER A 240 38.96 5.68 52.49
N PRO A 241 38.49 6.03 53.70
CA PRO A 241 37.60 5.15 54.46
C PRO A 241 36.26 5.13 53.74
N ALA A 242 35.79 3.93 53.36
CA ALA A 242 34.38 3.59 53.14
C ALA A 242 33.45 4.76 52.71
N ALA A 243 33.77 5.46 51.62
CA ALA A 243 32.79 6.29 50.94
C ALA A 243 32.01 5.36 50.01
N ALA A 244 30.82 4.97 50.46
CA ALA A 244 29.85 4.23 49.66
C ALA A 244 29.72 4.88 48.27
N GLY A 245 30.25 4.22 47.23
CA GLY A 245 29.99 4.58 45.83
C GLY A 245 31.20 4.88 44.92
N VAL A 246 32.45 4.88 45.40
CA VAL A 246 33.62 5.06 44.51
C VAL A 246 34.19 3.70 44.09
N GLU A 247 34.32 3.51 42.78
CA GLU A 247 34.79 2.31 42.10
C GLU A 247 36.06 1.74 42.77
N GLY A 248 36.06 0.43 43.06
CA GLY A 248 37.26 -0.27 43.53
C GLY A 248 38.42 -0.10 42.55
N THR A 249 39.67 -0.29 43.01
CA THR A 249 40.85 -0.21 42.15
C THR A 249 40.71 -1.18 40.97
N ILE A 250 40.51 -0.64 39.76
CA ILE A 250 40.35 -1.42 38.53
C ILE A 250 41.74 -1.74 37.97
N PHE A 251 42.14 -3.01 38.02
CA PHE A 251 43.33 -3.49 37.30
C PHE A 251 42.92 -3.99 35.91
N SER A 252 43.84 -3.89 34.95
CA SER A 252 43.62 -4.37 33.58
C SER A 252 44.55 -5.54 33.27
N ILE A 253 44.02 -6.57 32.60
CA ILE A 253 44.79 -7.67 32.01
C ILE A 253 44.55 -7.62 30.51
N SER A 254 45.59 -7.30 29.75
CA SER A 254 45.56 -7.28 28.29
C SER A 254 46.30 -8.51 27.76
N MET A 255 45.61 -9.28 26.92
CA MET A 255 46.15 -10.45 26.22
C MET A 255 45.93 -10.30 24.71
N ASN A 256 46.59 -11.14 23.92
CA ASN A 256 46.38 -11.16 22.48
C ASN A 256 44.91 -11.51 22.16
N TYR A 257 44.33 -10.85 21.15
CA TYR A 257 42.92 -10.99 20.77
C TYR A 257 42.55 -12.40 20.30
N THR A 258 43.54 -13.24 19.93
CA THR A 258 43.36 -14.64 19.56
C THR A 258 43.30 -15.58 20.78
N ALA A 259 43.83 -15.16 21.93
CA ALA A 259 43.93 -15.99 23.13
C ALA A 259 42.64 -15.98 23.98
N THR A 260 41.83 -14.92 23.88
CA THR A 260 40.57 -14.79 24.64
C THR A 260 39.35 -14.75 23.72
N PRO A 261 38.13 -15.04 24.24
CA PRO A 261 36.88 -14.80 23.53
C PRO A 261 36.70 -13.32 23.13
N TRP A 262 35.75 -13.06 22.22
CA TRP A 262 35.40 -11.69 21.82
C TRP A 262 34.83 -10.90 23.01
N THR A 263 35.45 -9.77 23.34
CA THR A 263 35.02 -8.89 24.43
C THR A 263 33.95 -7.87 24.02
N PHE A 264 33.63 -7.73 22.73
CA PHE A 264 32.61 -6.80 22.23
C PHE A 264 31.17 -7.37 22.24
N GLU A 265 31.02 -8.70 22.35
CA GLU A 265 29.72 -9.36 22.44
C GLU A 265 29.41 -9.71 23.90
N SER A 266 28.62 -8.87 24.58
CA SER A 266 28.24 -9.08 25.98
C SER A 266 27.02 -9.98 26.18
N LYS A 267 26.46 -10.54 25.10
CA LYS A 267 25.20 -11.31 25.13
C LYS A 267 25.45 -12.79 24.87
N MET A 268 25.81 -13.52 25.92
CA MET A 268 25.68 -14.98 25.90
C MET A 268 24.20 -15.35 26.06
N GLN A 269 23.65 -16.09 25.10
CA GLN A 269 22.32 -16.67 25.21
C GLN A 269 22.34 -17.83 26.20
N PHE A 270 22.20 -17.50 27.49
CA PHE A 270 22.27 -18.44 28.60
C PHE A 270 21.28 -19.63 28.48
N PHE A 271 20.22 -19.48 27.68
CA PHE A 271 19.19 -20.51 27.46
C PHE A 271 19.69 -21.83 26.86
N LYS A 272 20.83 -21.84 26.15
CA LYS A 272 21.46 -23.05 25.60
C LYS A 272 22.73 -23.48 26.37
N GLY A 273 22.97 -22.90 27.55
CA GLY A 273 24.25 -23.02 28.25
C GLY A 273 25.38 -22.26 27.56
N LEU A 274 26.61 -22.41 28.08
CA LEU A 274 27.84 -21.97 27.41
C LEU A 274 28.16 -22.95 26.27
N GLY A 275 27.37 -22.86 25.20
CA GLY A 275 27.31 -23.84 24.10
C GLY A 275 28.54 -23.91 23.19
N ASP A 276 29.42 -22.92 23.27
CA ASP A 276 30.80 -22.99 22.78
C ASP A 276 31.71 -22.95 24.01
N ASN A 277 32.77 -23.76 24.04
CA ASN A 277 33.76 -23.79 25.13
C ASN A 277 34.57 -22.47 25.23
N ASP A 278 33.96 -21.31 25.00
CA ASP A 278 34.57 -19.98 25.10
C ASP A 278 35.15 -19.73 26.48
N TYR A 279 34.51 -20.27 27.53
CA TYR A 279 35.06 -20.20 28.88
C TYR A 279 36.37 -20.99 29.03
N MET A 280 36.58 -22.05 28.23
CA MET A 280 37.86 -22.75 28.17
C MET A 280 38.96 -21.86 27.60
N LEU A 281 38.66 -20.91 26.70
CA LEU A 281 39.67 -19.99 26.20
C LEU A 281 40.23 -19.11 27.32
N TYR A 282 39.42 -18.69 28.29
CA TYR A 282 39.90 -17.95 29.47
C TYR A 282 40.77 -18.79 30.42
N VAL A 283 40.54 -20.10 30.47
CA VAL A 283 41.37 -21.03 31.26
C VAL A 283 42.66 -21.37 30.50
N ALA A 284 42.56 -21.65 29.21
CA ALA A 284 43.64 -22.06 28.30
C ALA A 284 44.61 -20.91 27.98
N SER A 285 44.17 -19.65 27.94
CA SER A 285 45.05 -18.48 27.82
C SER A 285 45.78 -18.11 29.11
N GLY A 286 45.41 -18.75 30.23
CA GLY A 286 45.90 -18.39 31.55
C GLY A 286 45.31 -17.11 32.11
N PHE A 287 44.29 -16.52 31.47
CA PHE A 287 43.62 -15.30 31.95
C PHE A 287 43.07 -15.49 33.37
N MET A 288 42.34 -16.58 33.63
CA MET A 288 41.79 -16.87 34.96
C MET A 288 42.89 -17.13 36.01
N THR A 289 43.97 -17.80 35.61
CA THR A 289 45.11 -18.06 36.49
C THR A 289 45.82 -16.76 36.87
N LEU A 290 46.06 -15.89 35.90
CA LEU A 290 46.68 -14.58 36.12
C LEU A 290 45.78 -13.65 36.94
N GLN A 291 44.47 -13.64 36.65
CA GLN A 291 43.47 -12.92 37.44
C GLN A 291 43.49 -13.35 38.90
N ASN A 292 43.52 -14.66 39.18
CA ASN A 292 43.60 -15.19 40.54
C ASN A 292 44.89 -14.74 41.24
N VAL A 293 46.05 -14.83 40.57
CA VAL A 293 47.35 -14.40 41.15
C VAL A 293 47.37 -12.90 41.47
N VAL A 294 46.84 -12.06 40.58
CA VAL A 294 46.74 -10.60 40.80
C VAL A 294 45.78 -10.30 41.95
N GLN A 295 44.62 -10.94 42.00
CA GLN A 295 43.65 -10.76 43.08
C GLN A 295 44.21 -11.19 44.43
N GLN A 296 44.96 -12.30 44.49
CA GLN A 296 45.66 -12.74 45.70
C GLN A 296 46.73 -11.75 46.15
N PHE A 297 47.48 -11.16 45.20
CA PHE A 297 48.46 -10.13 45.52
C PHE A 297 47.80 -8.91 46.17
N TYR A 298 46.71 -8.40 45.59
CA TYR A 298 45.94 -7.31 46.18
C TYR A 298 45.34 -7.68 47.55
N ALA A 299 44.83 -8.91 47.69
CA ALA A 299 44.28 -9.40 48.95
C ALA A 299 45.34 -9.47 50.05
N ARG A 300 46.52 -10.04 49.77
CA ARG A 300 47.65 -10.08 50.70
C ARG A 300 48.15 -8.69 51.05
N TYR A 301 48.34 -7.83 50.06
CA TYR A 301 48.75 -6.44 50.29
C TYR A 301 47.79 -5.68 51.21
N ARG A 302 46.47 -5.92 51.08
CA ARG A 302 45.46 -5.31 51.96
C ARG A 302 45.45 -5.93 53.35
N LEU A 303 45.63 -7.24 53.47
CA LEU A 303 45.66 -7.94 54.76
C LEU A 303 46.91 -7.63 55.57
N ASP A 304 48.08 -7.51 54.93
CA ASP A 304 49.33 -7.11 55.58
C ASP A 304 49.27 -5.67 56.14
N LYS A 305 48.34 -4.85 55.62
CA LYS A 305 48.06 -3.48 56.07
C LYS A 305 46.82 -3.37 56.96
N ALA A 306 46.06 -4.45 57.15
CA ALA A 306 44.88 -4.47 58.00
C ALA A 306 45.28 -4.66 59.47
N PRO A 307 44.55 -4.07 60.43
CA PRO A 307 44.77 -4.36 61.85
C PRO A 307 44.55 -5.86 62.14
N PRO A 308 45.31 -6.47 63.07
CA PRO A 308 45.24 -7.91 63.32
C PRO A 308 43.82 -8.34 63.74
N PRO A 309 43.27 -9.43 63.18
CA PRO A 309 41.93 -9.90 63.53
C PRO A 309 41.89 -10.45 64.97
N PRO A 310 40.73 -10.42 65.64
CA PRO A 310 40.55 -11.02 66.96
C PRO A 310 40.76 -12.55 66.92
N PRO A 311 41.19 -13.17 68.05
CA PRO A 311 41.82 -14.50 68.09
C PRO A 311 40.90 -15.72 67.84
N SER A 312 39.68 -15.53 67.33
CA SER A 312 38.71 -16.62 67.12
C SER A 312 38.31 -16.87 65.66
N GLY A 313 38.96 -16.22 64.70
CA GLY A 313 38.73 -16.45 63.27
C GLY A 313 39.86 -17.28 62.65
N ALA A 314 39.51 -18.31 61.88
CA ALA A 314 40.43 -19.19 61.17
C ALA A 314 41.63 -18.44 60.55
N ASN A 315 42.84 -19.02 60.67
CA ASN A 315 44.08 -18.51 60.10
C ASN A 315 43.86 -18.07 58.64
N ALA A 316 43.76 -16.76 58.39
CA ALA A 316 43.58 -16.21 57.05
C ALA A 316 44.69 -16.69 56.08
N THR A 317 45.89 -16.94 56.62
CA THR A 317 47.02 -17.57 55.92
C THR A 317 46.68 -18.94 55.33
N GLY A 318 45.93 -19.78 56.05
CA GLY A 318 45.52 -21.11 55.60
C GLY A 318 44.51 -21.07 54.44
N ILE A 319 43.70 -20.01 54.35
CA ILE A 319 42.78 -19.80 53.22
C ILE A 319 43.57 -19.46 51.95
N PHE A 320 44.57 -18.56 52.03
CA PHE A 320 45.41 -18.24 50.87
C PHE A 320 46.32 -19.40 50.46
N GLU A 321 46.79 -20.19 51.43
CA GLU A 321 47.58 -21.40 51.14
C GLU A 321 46.72 -22.45 50.43
N PHE A 322 45.47 -22.64 50.85
CA PHE A 322 44.51 -23.51 50.18
C PHE A 322 44.19 -23.05 48.74
N VAL A 323 43.93 -21.75 48.54
CA VAL A 323 43.64 -21.19 47.21
C VAL A 323 44.86 -21.26 46.29
N ASN A 324 46.08 -21.14 46.82
CA ASN A 324 47.33 -21.31 46.07
C ASN A 324 47.54 -22.76 45.61
N LEU A 325 47.15 -23.74 46.42
CA LEU A 325 47.40 -25.15 46.17
C LEU A 325 46.40 -25.78 45.20
N GLN A 326 45.13 -25.35 45.21
CA GLN A 326 44.07 -26.04 44.48
C GLN A 326 43.32 -25.19 43.44
N GLY A 327 43.51 -23.87 43.42
CA GLY A 327 42.78 -22.94 42.56
C GLY A 327 41.26 -22.94 42.82
N PRO A 328 40.53 -21.87 42.47
CA PRO A 328 39.07 -21.92 42.53
C PRO A 328 38.53 -22.91 41.47
N PRO A 329 37.59 -23.82 41.82
CA PRO A 329 36.89 -24.62 40.83
C PRO A 329 35.92 -23.74 40.05
N LEU A 330 36.04 -23.76 38.72
CA LEU A 330 35.12 -23.13 37.80
C LEU A 330 34.08 -24.16 37.36
N ILE A 331 32.82 -23.92 37.73
CA ILE A 331 31.70 -24.77 37.36
C ILE A 331 30.76 -23.95 36.47
N PRO A 332 30.64 -24.30 35.17
CA PRO A 332 29.64 -23.67 34.32
C PRO A 332 28.25 -23.98 34.86
N MET A 333 27.31 -23.06 34.70
CA MET A 333 25.93 -23.31 35.15
C MET A 333 25.29 -24.42 34.31
N PRO A 334 24.55 -25.36 34.93
CA PRO A 334 23.88 -26.44 34.22
C PRO A 334 22.80 -25.89 33.30
N ALA A 335 22.60 -26.57 32.16
CA ALA A 335 21.64 -26.20 31.13
C ALA A 335 20.61 -27.33 30.93
N PRO A 336 19.32 -26.97 30.72
CA PRO A 336 18.29 -27.96 30.39
C PRO A 336 18.60 -28.64 29.05
N PRO A 337 18.04 -29.84 28.79
CA PRO A 337 18.20 -30.47 27.48
C PRO A 337 17.59 -29.58 26.40
N TYR A 338 18.31 -29.36 25.30
CA TYR A 338 17.82 -28.55 24.18
C TYR A 338 18.11 -29.24 22.84
N VAL A 339 17.41 -28.77 21.81
CA VAL A 339 17.56 -29.28 20.45
C VAL A 339 18.24 -28.21 19.62
N ASP A 340 19.52 -28.42 19.33
CA ASP A 340 20.22 -27.50 18.46
C ASP A 340 19.96 -27.91 17.00
N ASN A 341 19.31 -27.01 16.28
CA ASN A 341 19.12 -27.17 14.85
C ASN A 341 19.57 -25.87 14.20
N SER A 342 20.56 -26.01 13.32
CA SER A 342 21.18 -24.89 12.61
C SER A 342 20.19 -24.10 11.74
N PHE A 343 19.04 -24.69 11.40
CA PHE A 343 17.95 -24.01 10.72
C PHE A 343 17.38 -22.85 11.54
N TYR A 344 17.10 -23.06 12.84
CA TYR A 344 16.47 -22.03 13.66
C TYR A 344 17.36 -20.79 13.83
N SER A 345 18.67 -20.97 14.00
CA SER A 345 19.60 -19.85 14.15
C SER A 345 19.89 -19.14 12.83
N ARG A 346 20.09 -19.88 11.73
CA ARG A 346 20.47 -19.29 10.44
C ARG A 346 19.29 -18.69 9.67
N TRP A 347 18.11 -19.31 9.73
CA TRP A 347 16.96 -18.88 8.93
C TRP A 347 16.01 -17.94 9.67
N ALA A 348 16.01 -17.88 11.01
CA ALA A 348 15.16 -16.94 11.76
C ALA A 348 15.38 -15.48 11.35
N TYR A 349 16.62 -15.11 11.03
CA TYR A 349 16.94 -13.76 10.52
C TYR A 349 16.26 -13.45 9.18
N PHE A 350 16.14 -14.42 8.27
CA PHE A 350 15.56 -14.22 6.92
C PHE A 350 14.03 -14.35 6.88
N MET A 351 13.37 -14.66 8.00
CA MET A 351 11.92 -14.86 8.07
C MET A 351 11.07 -13.66 7.60
N PRO A 352 11.38 -12.39 7.93
CA PRO A 352 10.62 -11.26 7.41
C PRO A 352 10.64 -11.18 5.88
N LEU A 353 11.77 -11.50 5.25
CA LEU A 353 11.90 -11.51 3.79
C LEU A 353 11.01 -12.61 3.17
N VAL A 354 11.02 -13.81 3.74
CA VAL A 354 10.20 -14.92 3.24
C VAL A 354 8.70 -14.65 3.44
N ALA A 355 8.33 -14.08 4.59
CA ALA A 355 6.96 -13.64 4.85
C ALA A 355 6.52 -12.54 3.88
N MET A 356 7.41 -11.60 3.55
CA MET A 356 7.17 -10.59 2.53
C MET A 356 6.93 -11.21 1.14
N LEU A 357 7.78 -12.15 0.72
CA LEU A 357 7.62 -12.83 -0.57
C LEU A 357 6.28 -13.58 -0.67
N ALA A 358 5.83 -14.16 0.45
CA ALA A 358 4.50 -14.79 0.54
C ALA A 358 3.34 -13.78 0.42
N ALA A 359 3.49 -12.58 1.00
CA ALA A 359 2.47 -11.52 0.97
C ALA A 359 2.48 -10.67 -0.32
N LEU A 360 3.54 -10.74 -1.12
CA LEU A 360 3.76 -9.92 -2.30
C LEU A 360 2.63 -10.07 -3.35
N PHE A 361 2.30 -11.30 -3.72
CA PHE A 361 1.30 -11.55 -4.77
C PHE A 361 -0.14 -11.21 -4.32
N PRO A 362 -0.62 -11.63 -3.13
CA PRO A 362 -1.95 -11.25 -2.66
C PRO A 362 -2.17 -9.73 -2.62
N VAL A 363 -1.21 -8.98 -2.06
CA VAL A 363 -1.34 -7.52 -1.92
C VAL A 363 -1.34 -6.82 -3.28
N THR A 364 -0.35 -7.10 -4.13
CA THR A 364 -0.22 -6.43 -5.44
C THR A 364 -1.43 -6.64 -6.32
N LYS A 365 -1.99 -7.85 -6.28
CA LYS A 365 -3.20 -8.22 -6.99
C LYS A 365 -4.44 -7.51 -6.45
N LEU A 366 -4.63 -7.47 -5.13
CA LEU A 366 -5.77 -6.80 -4.51
C LEU A 366 -5.78 -5.29 -4.83
N VAL A 367 -4.61 -4.62 -4.72
CA VAL A 367 -4.46 -3.21 -5.12
C VAL A 367 -4.82 -3.03 -6.59
N SER A 368 -4.26 -3.84 -7.48
CA SER A 368 -4.47 -3.71 -8.93
C SER A 368 -5.94 -3.90 -9.31
N TRP A 369 -6.65 -4.86 -8.69
CA TRP A 369 -8.07 -5.10 -8.96
C TRP A 369 -8.96 -3.95 -8.54
N ILE A 370 -8.76 -3.38 -7.34
CA ILE A 370 -9.58 -2.25 -6.86
C ILE A 370 -9.33 -1.02 -7.73
N VAL A 371 -8.05 -0.76 -8.08
CA VAL A 371 -7.69 0.39 -8.92
C VAL A 371 -8.15 0.19 -10.37
N GLU A 372 -8.21 -1.03 -10.88
CA GLU A 372 -8.77 -1.32 -12.21
C GLU A 372 -10.25 -0.90 -12.27
N GLU A 373 -11.07 -1.28 -11.28
CA GLU A 373 -12.49 -0.89 -11.24
C GLU A 373 -12.70 0.62 -11.08
N LYS A 374 -11.80 1.28 -10.33
CA LYS A 374 -11.75 2.74 -10.19
C LYS A 374 -11.37 3.41 -11.51
N SER A 375 -10.37 2.87 -12.21
CA SER A 375 -9.88 3.42 -13.48
C SER A 375 -10.91 3.32 -14.61
N LEU A 376 -11.67 2.22 -14.64
CA LEU A 376 -12.75 1.97 -15.60
C LEU A 376 -14.06 2.70 -15.25
N ARG A 377 -14.10 3.39 -14.11
CA ARG A 377 -15.28 4.12 -13.60
C ARG A 377 -16.52 3.26 -13.34
N ILE A 378 -16.33 1.94 -13.24
CA ILE A 378 -17.42 1.01 -12.96
C ILE A 378 -17.95 1.25 -11.55
N ARG A 379 -17.07 1.64 -10.63
CA ARG A 379 -17.39 2.02 -9.26
C ARG A 379 -18.41 3.17 -9.20
N GLU A 380 -18.14 4.30 -9.86
CA GLU A 380 -19.07 5.44 -9.84
C GLU A 380 -20.39 5.08 -10.53
N ALA A 381 -20.33 4.32 -11.64
CA ALA A 381 -21.53 3.85 -12.33
C ALA A 381 -22.44 3.00 -11.43
N MET A 382 -21.88 2.04 -10.67
CA MET A 382 -22.65 1.25 -9.70
C MET A 382 -23.31 2.13 -8.63
N GLN A 383 -22.63 3.16 -8.15
CA GLN A 383 -23.19 4.07 -7.16
C GLN A 383 -24.34 4.93 -7.71
N ILE A 384 -24.28 5.34 -8.98
CA ILE A 384 -25.36 6.09 -9.66
C ILE A 384 -26.58 5.19 -9.84
N MET A 385 -26.35 3.92 -10.17
CA MET A 385 -27.41 2.92 -10.35
C MET A 385 -28.07 2.46 -9.03
N GLY A 386 -27.64 3.02 -7.89
CA GLY A 386 -28.27 2.82 -6.58
C GLY A 386 -27.46 2.01 -5.56
N LEU A 387 -26.23 1.56 -5.89
CA LEU A 387 -25.40 0.81 -4.94
C LEU A 387 -24.86 1.72 -3.82
N ARG A 388 -25.12 1.34 -2.57
CA ARG A 388 -24.51 2.01 -1.42
C ARG A 388 -23.01 1.74 -1.32
N TRP A 389 -22.21 2.77 -1.06
CA TRP A 389 -20.75 2.66 -0.89
C TRP A 389 -20.37 1.66 0.22
N SER A 390 -21.13 1.60 1.31
CA SER A 390 -20.91 0.67 2.42
C SER A 390 -20.93 -0.80 1.97
N CYS A 391 -21.81 -1.16 1.03
CA CYS A 391 -21.94 -2.54 0.56
C CYS A 391 -20.72 -2.98 -0.24
N MET A 392 -20.18 -2.06 -1.04
CA MET A 392 -18.99 -2.28 -1.84
C MET A 392 -17.74 -2.39 -0.95
N ALA A 393 -17.57 -1.46 0.00
CA ALA A 393 -16.46 -1.46 0.94
C ALA A 393 -16.40 -2.77 1.76
N LEU A 394 -17.53 -3.15 2.35
CA LEU A 394 -17.65 -4.37 3.16
C LEU A 394 -17.53 -5.63 2.29
N GLY A 395 -17.99 -5.59 1.04
CA GLY A 395 -17.84 -6.68 0.07
C GLY A 395 -16.40 -6.97 -0.31
N TRP A 396 -15.59 -5.94 -0.60
CA TRP A 396 -14.16 -6.12 -0.86
C TRP A 396 -13.44 -6.67 0.37
N PHE A 397 -13.71 -6.08 1.54
CA PHE A 397 -13.14 -6.53 2.80
C PHE A 397 -13.45 -8.01 3.09
N ILE A 398 -14.71 -8.42 3.05
CA ILE A 398 -15.10 -9.82 3.31
C ILE A 398 -14.48 -10.77 2.28
N SER A 399 -14.39 -10.36 1.01
CA SER A 399 -13.77 -11.19 -0.02
C SER A 399 -12.28 -11.42 0.24
N ALA A 400 -11.56 -10.41 0.73
CA ALA A 400 -10.15 -10.52 1.09
C ALA A 400 -9.97 -11.33 2.38
N PHE A 401 -10.76 -11.02 3.41
CA PHE A 401 -10.79 -11.72 4.68
C PHE A 401 -10.99 -13.24 4.52
N LEU A 402 -11.92 -13.65 3.66
CA LEU A 402 -12.20 -15.07 3.42
C LEU A 402 -11.02 -15.78 2.74
N MET A 403 -10.33 -15.11 1.80
CA MET A 403 -9.13 -15.67 1.16
C MET A 403 -7.98 -15.76 2.16
N ASP A 404 -7.75 -14.71 2.95
CA ASP A 404 -6.72 -14.68 3.99
C ASP A 404 -6.97 -15.76 5.05
N PHE A 405 -8.24 -16.00 5.42
CA PHE A 405 -8.61 -17.03 6.38
C PHE A 405 -8.23 -18.43 5.88
N VAL A 406 -8.58 -18.77 4.64
CA VAL A 406 -8.26 -20.09 4.05
C VAL A 406 -6.75 -20.24 3.86
N ALA A 407 -6.06 -19.22 3.32
CA ALA A 407 -4.62 -19.24 3.15
C ALA A 407 -3.88 -19.42 4.49
N SER A 408 -4.35 -18.76 5.55
CA SER A 408 -3.75 -18.84 6.88
C SER A 408 -3.96 -20.20 7.54
N LEU A 409 -5.11 -20.84 7.31
CA LEU A 409 -5.39 -22.17 7.83
C LEU A 409 -4.46 -23.22 7.19
N LEU A 410 -4.24 -23.11 5.88
CA LEU A 410 -3.29 -23.97 5.15
C LEU A 410 -1.84 -23.71 5.57
N ALA A 411 -1.41 -22.43 5.63
CA ALA A 411 -0.05 -22.09 6.04
C ALA A 411 0.26 -22.53 7.49
N ALA A 412 -0.69 -22.35 8.42
CA ALA A 412 -0.53 -22.82 9.80
C ALA A 412 -0.42 -24.34 9.90
N MET A 413 -1.15 -25.08 9.05
CA MET A 413 -1.04 -26.53 8.97
C MET A 413 0.35 -26.95 8.48
N VAL A 414 0.88 -26.30 7.44
CA VAL A 414 2.24 -26.55 6.94
C VAL A 414 3.29 -26.23 8.01
N PHE A 415 3.22 -25.07 8.66
CA PHE A 415 4.16 -24.71 9.73
C PHE A 415 4.18 -25.74 10.87
N ARG A 416 3.00 -26.25 11.26
CA ARG A 416 2.86 -27.22 12.35
C ARG A 416 3.38 -28.61 12.00
N LEU A 417 3.24 -29.02 10.74
CA LEU A 417 3.76 -30.31 10.23
C LEU A 417 5.27 -30.26 9.98
N SER A 418 5.81 -29.07 9.70
CA SER A 418 7.21 -28.90 9.28
C SER A 418 8.16 -28.85 10.46
N PHE A 419 8.32 -27.68 11.10
CA PHE A 419 9.33 -27.47 12.14
C PHE A 419 8.75 -26.99 13.47
N PHE A 420 7.59 -26.33 13.49
CA PHE A 420 6.93 -25.92 14.74
C PHE A 420 6.05 -27.02 15.34
N SER A 421 6.57 -28.24 15.45
CA SER A 421 5.83 -29.37 16.01
C SER A 421 5.44 -29.19 17.49
N TYR A 422 6.17 -28.35 18.22
CA TYR A 422 5.91 -28.05 19.63
C TYR A 422 4.94 -26.88 19.85
N VAL A 423 4.58 -26.12 18.81
CA VAL A 423 3.71 -24.94 18.93
C VAL A 423 2.24 -25.33 18.72
N ASN A 424 1.34 -24.73 19.49
CA ASN A 424 -0.10 -24.92 19.29
C ASN A 424 -0.55 -24.36 17.92
N PHE A 425 -1.34 -25.15 17.18
CA PHE A 425 -1.87 -24.76 15.87
C PHE A 425 -2.62 -23.42 15.89
N GLY A 426 -3.42 -23.17 16.94
CA GLY A 426 -4.18 -21.93 17.07
C GLY A 426 -3.29 -20.69 17.13
N VAL A 427 -2.15 -20.76 17.83
CA VAL A 427 -1.21 -19.63 17.91
C VAL A 427 -0.60 -19.34 16.53
N LEU A 428 -0.18 -20.37 15.79
CA LEU A 428 0.36 -20.22 14.44
C LEU A 428 -0.68 -19.63 13.48
N PHE A 429 -1.92 -20.12 13.54
CA PHE A 429 -3.04 -19.62 12.76
C PHE A 429 -3.30 -18.14 13.03
N PHE A 430 -3.50 -17.74 14.30
CA PHE A 430 -3.80 -16.35 14.63
C PHE A 430 -2.63 -15.41 14.33
N LEU A 431 -1.39 -15.87 14.51
CA LEU A 431 -0.21 -15.08 14.18
C LEU A 431 -0.15 -14.78 12.67
N TYR A 432 -0.25 -15.82 11.83
CA TYR A 432 -0.17 -15.68 10.39
C TYR A 432 -1.38 -14.95 9.80
N PHE A 433 -2.58 -15.22 10.34
CA PHE A 433 -3.81 -14.54 9.94
C PHE A 433 -3.75 -13.03 10.22
N SER A 434 -3.24 -12.64 11.39
CA SER A 434 -3.08 -11.22 11.74
C SER A 434 -2.06 -10.52 10.83
N PHE A 435 -1.00 -11.22 10.43
CA PHE A 435 -0.04 -10.74 9.44
C PHE A 435 -0.69 -10.49 8.07
N MET A 436 -1.50 -11.44 7.58
CA MET A 436 -2.23 -11.26 6.32
C MET A 436 -3.26 -10.13 6.40
N GLN A 437 -3.98 -9.99 7.51
CA GLN A 437 -4.91 -8.86 7.70
C GLN A 437 -4.21 -7.49 7.68
N GLN A 438 -3.02 -7.38 8.28
CA GLN A 438 -2.24 -6.13 8.24
C GLN A 438 -1.80 -5.77 6.81
N ASN A 439 -1.39 -6.76 6.01
CA ASN A 439 -1.02 -6.56 4.61
C ASN A 439 -2.24 -6.26 3.72
N THR A 440 -3.38 -6.89 3.97
CA THR A 440 -4.66 -6.57 3.32
C THR A 440 -5.09 -5.15 3.65
N ALA A 441 -4.95 -4.70 4.90
CA ALA A 441 -5.23 -3.32 5.28
C ALA A 441 -4.31 -2.31 4.56
N LEU A 442 -3.02 -2.62 4.44
CA LEU A 442 -2.07 -1.83 3.64
C LEU A 442 -2.51 -1.76 2.16
N SER A 443 -2.95 -2.87 1.59
CA SER A 443 -3.40 -2.92 0.19
C SER A 443 -4.63 -2.03 -0.07
N LEU A 444 -5.61 -2.05 0.83
CA LEU A 444 -6.80 -1.21 0.74
C LEU A 444 -6.41 0.26 0.84
N PHE A 445 -5.56 0.60 1.81
CA PHE A 445 -5.00 1.95 1.94
C PHE A 445 -4.30 2.42 0.66
N LEU A 446 -3.38 1.63 0.09
CA LEU A 446 -2.66 1.99 -1.14
C LEU A 446 -3.61 2.15 -2.33
N SER A 447 -4.66 1.35 -2.44
CA SER A 447 -5.66 1.46 -3.52
C SER A 447 -6.37 2.82 -3.57
N SER A 448 -6.47 3.53 -2.44
CA SER A 448 -7.08 4.86 -2.37
C SER A 448 -6.23 5.94 -3.05
N LEU A 449 -4.90 5.80 -3.00
CA LEU A 449 -3.92 6.78 -3.48
C LEU A 449 -3.74 6.77 -5.00
N PHE A 450 -4.01 5.64 -5.66
CA PHE A 450 -3.72 5.47 -7.08
C PHE A 450 -4.98 5.48 -7.96
N THR A 451 -4.78 5.85 -9.21
CA THR A 451 -5.77 5.81 -10.30
C THR A 451 -5.39 4.82 -11.40
N ASN A 452 -4.09 4.56 -11.58
CA ASN A 452 -3.57 3.64 -12.60
C ASN A 452 -3.25 2.27 -11.99
N PRO A 453 -3.85 1.17 -12.49
CA PRO A 453 -3.73 -0.15 -11.85
C PRO A 453 -2.31 -0.73 -11.91
N ARG A 454 -1.59 -0.54 -13.03
CA ARG A 454 -0.23 -1.07 -13.22
C ARG A 454 0.78 -0.44 -12.25
N ILE A 455 0.72 0.88 -12.10
CA ILE A 455 1.59 1.63 -11.18
C ILE A 455 1.25 1.26 -9.74
N ALA A 456 -0.04 1.15 -9.42
CA ALA A 456 -0.48 0.78 -8.08
C ALA A 456 0.03 -0.61 -7.66
N GLY A 457 0.00 -1.59 -8.56
CA GLY A 457 0.58 -2.91 -8.30
C GLY A 457 2.10 -2.88 -8.06
N ALA A 458 2.85 -2.18 -8.92
CA ALA A 458 4.32 -2.06 -8.79
C ALA A 458 4.74 -1.32 -7.51
N VAL A 459 4.06 -0.22 -7.18
CA VAL A 459 4.32 0.51 -5.93
C VAL A 459 3.89 -0.31 -4.72
N GLY A 460 2.79 -1.08 -4.82
CA GLY A 460 2.39 -2.03 -3.78
C GLY A 460 3.49 -3.05 -3.47
N ALA A 461 4.15 -3.61 -4.49
CA ALA A 461 5.28 -4.51 -4.32
C ALA A 461 6.46 -3.84 -3.60
N LEU A 462 6.83 -2.63 -4.04
CA LEU A 462 7.91 -1.85 -3.45
C LEU A 462 7.61 -1.48 -1.99
N CYS A 463 6.37 -1.09 -1.67
CA CYS A 463 5.98 -0.72 -0.31
C CYS A 463 6.14 -1.87 0.68
N ILE A 464 5.74 -3.10 0.34
CA ILE A 464 5.90 -4.25 1.25
C ILE A 464 7.38 -4.58 1.43
N PHE A 465 8.18 -4.50 0.37
CA PHE A 465 9.63 -4.67 0.47
C PHE A 465 10.24 -3.66 1.44
N LEU A 466 9.89 -2.37 1.31
CA LEU A 466 10.32 -1.32 2.23
C LEU A 466 9.81 -1.54 3.66
N CYS A 467 8.61 -2.10 3.85
CA CYS A 467 8.09 -2.42 5.18
C CYS A 467 8.86 -3.55 5.88
N SER A 468 9.57 -4.41 5.14
CA SER A 468 10.39 -5.48 5.73
C SER A 468 11.76 -4.99 6.25
N MET A 469 12.28 -3.89 5.71
CA MET A 469 13.63 -3.38 6.02
C MET A 469 13.85 -2.96 7.48
N PRO A 470 12.91 -2.29 8.17
CA PRO A 470 13.11 -1.85 9.54
C PRO A 470 13.52 -2.97 10.49
N TYR A 471 13.01 -4.19 10.29
CA TYR A 471 13.38 -5.35 11.12
C TYR A 471 14.89 -5.57 11.18
N TYR A 472 15.60 -5.39 10.06
CA TYR A 472 17.04 -5.61 9.95
C TYR A 472 17.88 -4.49 10.58
N SER A 473 17.30 -3.30 10.73
CA SER A 473 17.97 -2.16 11.34
C SER A 473 17.95 -2.19 12.88
N PHE A 474 17.40 -3.24 13.49
CA PHE A 474 17.18 -3.31 14.93
C PHE A 474 18.24 -4.17 15.64
N PRO A 475 19.22 -3.57 16.33
CA PRO A 475 20.10 -4.32 17.22
C PRO A 475 19.34 -4.83 18.45
N ASP A 476 19.72 -6.01 18.94
CA ASP A 476 19.15 -6.56 20.18
C ASP A 476 19.42 -5.59 21.34
N GLY A 477 18.36 -5.06 22.00
CA GLY A 477 18.48 -4.19 23.18
C GLY A 477 17.80 -2.82 23.11
N MET A 478 16.97 -2.55 22.09
CA MET A 478 16.21 -1.30 22.04
C MET A 478 15.10 -1.18 23.10
N SER A 479 14.78 0.07 23.45
CA SER A 479 13.64 0.44 24.30
C SER A 479 12.31 -0.10 23.76
N MET A 480 11.47 -0.63 24.65
CA MET A 480 10.12 -1.15 24.34
C MET A 480 9.28 -0.19 23.49
N LEU A 481 9.32 1.12 23.80
CA LEU A 481 8.55 2.13 23.08
C LEU A 481 8.84 2.14 21.56
N ARG A 482 10.12 2.10 21.18
CA ARG A 482 10.54 2.07 19.76
C ARG A 482 10.08 0.80 19.06
N LEU A 483 10.09 -0.33 19.77
CA LEU A 483 9.64 -1.60 19.22
C LEU A 483 8.12 -1.57 18.98
N VAL A 484 7.34 -0.98 19.89
CA VAL A 484 5.89 -0.81 19.76
C VAL A 484 5.54 0.14 18.61
N THR A 485 6.23 1.28 18.48
CA THR A 485 5.97 2.21 17.38
C THR A 485 6.30 1.61 16.01
N MET A 486 7.39 0.86 15.90
CA MET A 486 7.78 0.19 14.66
C MET A 486 6.93 -1.04 14.35
N SER A 487 6.29 -1.65 15.34
CA SER A 487 5.34 -2.77 15.15
C SER A 487 4.10 -2.36 14.34
N PHE A 488 3.81 -1.07 14.21
CA PHE A 488 2.76 -0.59 13.32
C PHE A 488 3.11 -0.76 11.83
N VAL A 489 4.40 -0.84 11.50
CA VAL A 489 4.87 -1.14 10.14
C VAL A 489 4.59 -2.62 9.84
N PRO A 490 3.97 -2.95 8.70
CA PRO A 490 3.76 -4.33 8.28
C PRO A 490 5.06 -5.17 8.31
N CYS A 491 4.96 -6.47 8.57
CA CYS A 491 6.07 -7.44 8.69
C CYS A 491 6.89 -7.39 9.98
N VAL A 492 7.04 -6.23 10.65
CA VAL A 492 7.94 -6.10 11.83
C VAL A 492 7.45 -6.91 13.04
N ALA A 493 6.19 -6.72 13.43
CA ALA A 493 5.60 -7.41 14.58
C ALA A 493 5.54 -8.93 14.38
N TYR A 494 5.22 -9.36 13.16
CA TYR A 494 5.21 -10.78 12.77
C TYR A 494 6.61 -11.39 12.90
N ALA A 495 7.63 -10.73 12.34
CA ALA A 495 9.00 -11.22 12.41
C ALA A 495 9.51 -11.33 13.85
N LYS A 496 9.19 -10.35 14.71
CA LYS A 496 9.61 -10.41 16.11
C LYS A 496 8.89 -11.51 16.89
N ALA A 497 7.59 -11.72 16.64
CA ALA A 497 6.85 -12.83 17.23
C ALA A 497 7.37 -14.20 16.75
N PHE A 498 7.79 -14.29 15.49
CA PHE A 498 8.37 -15.50 14.92
C PHE A 498 9.74 -15.83 15.53
N ASP A 499 10.62 -14.83 15.72
CA ASP A 499 11.90 -14.97 16.42
C ASP A 499 11.71 -15.59 17.81
N GLU A 500 10.70 -15.13 18.54
CA GLU A 500 10.37 -15.69 19.85
C GLU A 500 9.87 -17.14 19.77
N LEU A 501 8.99 -17.45 18.81
CA LEU A 501 8.56 -18.83 18.58
C LEU A 501 9.73 -19.76 18.20
N ALA A 502 10.68 -19.28 17.40
CA ALA A 502 11.87 -20.04 17.01
C ALA A 502 12.77 -20.35 18.22
N LYS A 503 12.93 -19.39 19.16
CA LYS A 503 13.67 -19.63 20.41
C LYS A 503 13.02 -20.73 21.23
N TYR A 504 11.72 -20.68 21.46
CA TYR A 504 11.01 -21.74 22.19
C TYR A 504 11.06 -23.09 21.46
N ALA A 505 10.97 -23.11 20.14
CA ALA A 505 11.08 -24.31 19.34
C ALA A 505 12.48 -24.94 19.44
N SER A 506 13.54 -24.14 19.47
CA SER A 506 14.93 -24.61 19.66
C SER A 506 15.16 -25.24 21.04
N LEU A 507 14.40 -24.80 22.05
CA LEU A 507 14.44 -25.40 23.38
C LEU A 507 13.60 -26.69 23.48
N GLY A 508 12.82 -27.04 22.45
CA GLY A 508 11.92 -28.19 22.49
C GLY A 508 10.73 -28.04 23.44
N TYR A 509 10.45 -26.81 23.90
CA TYR A 509 9.33 -26.55 24.82
C TYR A 509 8.00 -26.40 24.07
N LYS A 510 6.94 -26.98 24.64
CA LYS A 510 5.59 -26.83 24.11
C LYS A 510 5.10 -25.39 24.27
N PHE A 511 4.89 -24.70 23.15
CA PHE A 511 4.42 -23.31 23.17
C PHE A 511 2.89 -23.26 23.17
N THR A 512 2.32 -22.87 24.32
CA THR A 512 0.87 -22.79 24.57
C THR A 512 0.43 -21.33 24.74
N TRP A 513 -0.88 -21.08 24.67
CA TRP A 513 -1.51 -19.76 24.92
C TRP A 513 -1.12 -19.07 26.24
N LYS A 514 -0.63 -19.80 27.24
CA LYS A 514 -0.10 -19.19 28.48
C LYS A 514 1.25 -18.50 28.23
N ASN A 515 2.09 -19.12 27.40
CA ASN A 515 3.44 -18.65 27.11
C ASN A 515 3.45 -17.46 26.13
N THR A 516 2.34 -17.20 25.43
CA THR A 516 2.23 -16.02 24.54
C THR A 516 2.24 -14.69 25.30
N ARG A 517 2.05 -14.72 26.63
CA ARG A 517 2.01 -13.57 27.53
C ARG A 517 3.27 -13.44 28.39
N VAL A 518 4.30 -14.25 28.13
CA VAL A 518 5.56 -14.27 28.90
C VAL A 518 6.66 -13.54 28.12
N GLY A 519 7.29 -12.56 28.78
CA GLY A 519 8.32 -11.68 28.20
C GLY A 519 7.93 -10.20 28.26
N ASP A 520 8.91 -9.31 28.02
CA ASP A 520 8.68 -7.87 27.96
C ASP A 520 7.88 -7.51 26.70
N TYR A 521 8.28 -8.07 25.55
CA TYR A 521 7.51 -8.01 24.31
C TYR A 521 6.88 -9.37 24.01
N ASN A 522 5.58 -9.45 24.30
CA ASN A 522 4.82 -10.68 24.21
C ASN A 522 4.29 -10.94 22.79
N VAL A 523 4.21 -12.21 22.39
CA VAL A 523 3.56 -12.62 21.12
C VAL A 523 2.10 -12.17 21.07
N ALA A 524 1.40 -12.19 22.21
CA ALA A 524 0.03 -11.67 22.29
C ALA A 524 -0.04 -10.15 22.03
N MET A 525 0.96 -9.39 22.49
CA MET A 525 1.06 -7.95 22.22
C MET A 525 1.34 -7.69 20.75
N ALA A 526 2.23 -8.48 20.13
CA ALA A 526 2.49 -8.40 18.69
C ALA A 526 1.21 -8.62 17.86
N ILE A 527 0.41 -9.64 18.20
CA ILE A 527 -0.90 -9.89 17.57
C ILE A 527 -1.84 -8.68 17.77
N GLY A 528 -1.96 -8.17 18.99
CA GLY A 528 -2.78 -7.00 19.29
C GLY A 528 -2.37 -5.75 18.50
N LEU A 529 -1.07 -5.49 18.38
CA LEU A 529 -0.53 -4.36 17.63
C LEU A 529 -0.76 -4.49 16.11
N MET A 530 -0.67 -5.69 15.55
CA MET A 530 -1.01 -5.93 14.13
C MET A 530 -2.49 -5.62 13.84
N TRP A 531 -3.41 -6.02 14.73
CA TRP A 531 -4.83 -5.68 14.60
C TRP A 531 -5.09 -4.18 14.79
N ALA A 532 -4.41 -3.55 15.75
CA ALA A 532 -4.50 -2.10 15.94
C ALA A 532 -4.02 -1.33 14.69
N SER A 533 -2.88 -1.72 14.11
CA SER A 533 -2.35 -1.18 12.86
C SER A 533 -3.34 -1.39 11.70
N SER A 534 -3.90 -2.59 11.57
CA SER A 534 -4.91 -2.91 10.55
C SER A 534 -6.15 -2.00 10.66
N GLY A 535 -6.66 -1.81 11.88
CA GLY A 535 -7.81 -0.95 12.16
C GLY A 535 -7.55 0.52 11.80
N ILE A 536 -6.37 1.05 12.15
CA ILE A 536 -5.95 2.42 11.79
C ILE A 536 -5.88 2.57 10.27
N MET A 537 -5.29 1.61 9.56
CA MET A 537 -5.19 1.63 8.10
C MET A 537 -6.55 1.54 7.41
N TRP A 538 -7.51 0.79 7.98
CA TRP A 538 -8.89 0.77 7.48
C TRP A 538 -9.61 2.09 7.69
N ILE A 539 -9.44 2.73 8.84
CA ILE A 539 -10.01 4.06 9.10
C ILE A 539 -9.45 5.07 8.09
N PHE A 540 -8.13 5.05 7.86
CA PHE A 540 -7.51 5.88 6.84
C PHE A 540 -8.01 5.57 5.45
N TRP A 541 -8.18 4.30 5.09
CA TRP A 541 -8.75 3.91 3.80
C TRP A 541 -10.16 4.47 3.62
N ILE A 542 -11.06 4.29 4.59
CA ILE A 542 -12.45 4.81 4.55
C ILE A 542 -12.45 6.34 4.40
N TYR A 543 -11.57 7.02 5.11
CA TYR A 543 -11.43 8.47 5.09
C TYR A 543 -10.87 8.97 3.75
N LEU A 544 -9.71 8.46 3.35
CA LEU A 544 -9.00 8.89 2.15
C LEU A 544 -9.78 8.56 0.88
N ASP A 545 -10.49 7.44 0.84
CA ASP A 545 -11.33 7.06 -0.29
C ASP A 545 -12.53 8.01 -0.50
N GLN A 546 -12.91 8.80 0.51
CA GLN A 546 -13.94 9.84 0.40
C GLN A 546 -13.38 11.24 0.12
N VAL A 547 -12.11 11.49 0.48
CA VAL A 547 -11.48 12.83 0.45
C VAL A 547 -10.54 13.00 -0.74
N LEU A 548 -9.79 11.96 -1.12
CA LEU A 548 -8.79 12.06 -2.17
C LEU A 548 -9.43 12.32 -3.54
N PRO A 549 -8.81 13.17 -4.37
CA PRO A 549 -9.36 13.56 -5.65
C PRO A 549 -9.30 12.38 -6.65
N SER A 550 -10.41 11.69 -6.86
CA SER A 550 -10.64 11.04 -8.15
C SER A 550 -11.01 12.10 -9.20
N SER A 551 -10.74 11.83 -10.47
CA SER A 551 -11.01 12.76 -11.58
C SER A 551 -12.49 13.05 -11.76
N ILE A 552 -13.39 12.17 -11.30
CA ILE A 552 -14.85 12.30 -11.33
C ILE A 552 -15.43 11.57 -10.10
N GLY A 553 -16.38 12.19 -9.40
CA GLY A 553 -16.94 11.68 -8.15
C GLY A 553 -17.23 12.80 -7.13
N ARG A 554 -18.28 12.64 -6.32
CA ARG A 554 -18.70 13.65 -5.33
C ARG A 554 -17.72 13.68 -4.16
N ARG A 555 -16.85 14.69 -4.12
CA ARG A 555 -15.85 14.89 -3.04
C ARG A 555 -16.55 15.31 -1.75
N ARG A 556 -16.16 14.70 -0.62
CA ARG A 556 -16.50 15.23 0.71
C ARG A 556 -15.38 16.16 1.16
N HIS A 557 -15.74 17.22 1.89
CA HIS A 557 -14.76 18.13 2.48
C HIS A 557 -13.82 17.35 3.41
N PRO A 558 -12.51 17.65 3.46
CA PRO A 558 -11.55 16.92 4.32
C PRO A 558 -12.02 16.84 5.79
N LEU A 559 -12.61 17.91 6.31
CA LEU A 559 -13.16 17.98 7.67
C LEU A 559 -14.63 17.53 7.79
N PHE A 560 -15.14 16.64 6.92
CA PHE A 560 -16.57 16.26 6.96
C PHE A 560 -17.02 15.65 8.30
N PHE A 561 -16.10 15.01 9.03
CA PHE A 561 -16.36 14.42 10.35
C PHE A 561 -16.55 15.48 11.46
N LEU A 562 -16.01 16.69 11.26
CA LEU A 562 -16.21 17.87 12.12
C LEU A 562 -17.38 18.76 11.65
N SER A 563 -18.19 18.29 10.70
CA SER A 563 -19.36 19.06 10.23
C SER A 563 -20.37 19.36 11.34
N TRP A 564 -20.44 18.53 12.39
CA TRP A 564 -21.18 18.85 13.61
C TRP A 564 -20.57 20.05 14.35
N VAL A 565 -19.25 20.14 14.46
CA VAL A 565 -18.56 21.29 15.11
C VAL A 565 -18.75 22.57 14.31
N ARG A 566 -18.92 22.47 12.99
CA ARG A 566 -19.30 23.62 12.13
C ARG A 566 -20.72 24.13 12.41
N LYS A 567 -21.62 23.30 12.96
CA LYS A 567 -22.94 23.75 13.46
C LYS A 567 -22.85 24.48 14.81
N LEU A 568 -21.74 24.34 15.55
CA LEU A 568 -21.51 25.01 16.84
C LEU A 568 -20.91 26.41 16.70
N PHE A 569 -20.31 26.73 15.54
CA PHE A 569 -19.77 28.05 15.24
C PHE A 569 -20.31 28.54 13.88
N PRO A 570 -21.50 29.15 13.83
CA PRO A 570 -21.98 29.82 12.63
C PRO A 570 -21.07 31.02 12.34
N CYS A 571 -20.19 30.88 11.36
CA CYS A 571 -19.37 31.99 10.87
C CYS A 571 -20.17 32.76 9.82
N CYS A 572 -20.21 34.09 9.98
CA CYS A 572 -21.21 35.02 9.46
C CYS A 572 -21.20 35.28 7.93
N CYS A 573 -20.61 34.42 7.10
CA CYS A 573 -20.56 34.61 5.65
C CYS A 573 -20.63 33.27 4.91
N CYS A 574 -21.83 32.71 4.76
CA CYS A 574 -22.32 31.94 3.59
C CYS A 574 -23.67 31.32 3.96
N CYS A 575 -24.71 31.68 3.21
CA CYS A 575 -26.13 31.48 3.50
C CYS A 575 -26.53 30.06 3.95
N ASP A 576 -27.09 29.97 5.17
CA ASP A 576 -28.05 28.93 5.53
C ASP A 576 -29.33 29.13 4.71
N ARG A 577 -29.73 28.10 3.98
CA ARG A 577 -31.08 28.01 3.40
C ARG A 577 -31.77 26.90 4.16
N GLU A 578 -32.60 27.30 5.14
CA GLU A 578 -33.43 26.39 5.90
C GLU A 578 -34.32 25.57 4.95
N VAL A 579 -34.34 24.26 5.19
CA VAL A 579 -35.18 23.28 4.49
C VAL A 579 -36.46 23.14 5.29
N SER A 580 -37.58 23.62 4.76
CA SER A 580 -38.91 23.24 5.23
C SER A 580 -39.18 21.78 4.84
N GLU A 581 -39.39 20.93 5.85
CA GLU A 581 -39.87 19.55 5.68
C GLU A 581 -41.37 19.55 5.40
N PHE A 582 -41.78 19.08 4.21
CA PHE A 582 -43.18 18.77 3.93
C PHE A 582 -43.53 17.41 4.54
N SER A 583 -44.32 17.43 5.61
CA SER A 583 -44.85 16.25 6.29
C SER A 583 -46.10 15.76 5.57
N GLY A 584 -46.10 14.49 5.16
CA GLY A 584 -47.24 13.84 4.52
C GLY A 584 -48.33 13.52 5.52
N LYS A 585 -49.41 14.31 5.52
CA LYS A 585 -50.76 13.92 5.93
C LYS A 585 -51.72 14.78 5.12
N ASP A 586 -52.35 14.16 4.10
CA ASP A 586 -53.68 14.47 3.56
C ASP A 586 -53.79 13.88 2.15
N LEU A 587 -54.05 12.57 2.11
CA LEU A 587 -54.45 11.86 0.91
C LEU A 587 -55.49 10.80 1.31
N GLN A 588 -56.67 11.28 1.68
CA GLN A 588 -57.93 10.53 1.63
C GLN A 588 -59.01 11.46 1.10
N GLY A 589 -59.58 11.16 -0.07
CA GLY A 589 -60.73 11.92 -0.56
C GLY A 589 -61.01 11.81 -2.06
N THR A 590 -61.54 10.66 -2.47
CA THR A 590 -62.60 10.51 -3.51
C THR A 590 -62.38 10.95 -4.97
N ARG A 591 -62.49 9.92 -5.84
CA ARG A 591 -62.97 9.98 -7.23
C ARG A 591 -64.37 10.61 -7.34
N LYS A 592 -64.60 11.46 -8.37
CA LYS A 592 -65.79 11.41 -9.27
C LYS A 592 -65.67 12.39 -10.47
N PHE A 593 -65.91 11.83 -11.67
CA PHE A 593 -66.53 12.35 -12.92
C PHE A 593 -66.98 13.84 -12.93
N SER A 594 -66.81 14.66 -13.98
CA SER A 594 -67.38 14.58 -15.34
C SER A 594 -67.13 15.88 -16.15
N ASN A 595 -66.99 15.74 -17.47
CA ASN A 595 -67.38 16.61 -18.62
C ASN A 595 -67.12 18.14 -18.64
N GLY A 596 -66.62 18.63 -19.78
CA GLY A 596 -66.82 20.01 -20.22
C GLY A 596 -65.82 20.52 -21.26
N LEU A 597 -66.31 20.98 -22.40
CA LEU A 597 -65.63 21.39 -23.63
C LEU A 597 -65.18 22.87 -23.60
N ALA A 598 -64.13 23.16 -24.39
CA ALA A 598 -63.83 24.42 -25.10
C ALA A 598 -63.16 25.62 -24.39
N SER A 599 -62.26 26.20 -25.21
CA SER A 599 -61.92 27.60 -25.38
C SER A 599 -60.71 28.16 -24.64
N ALA A 600 -59.79 28.61 -25.47
CA ALA A 600 -58.70 29.52 -25.14
C ALA A 600 -59.20 30.78 -24.44
N SER A 601 -58.40 31.24 -23.48
CA SER A 601 -58.27 32.65 -23.11
C SER A 601 -56.90 32.83 -22.47
N VAL A 602 -56.00 33.44 -23.24
CA VAL A 602 -54.78 34.08 -22.76
C VAL A 602 -55.21 35.31 -21.97
N GLY A 603 -54.79 35.40 -20.71
CA GLY A 603 -55.10 36.51 -19.82
C GLY A 603 -54.34 36.39 -18.50
N THR A 604 -53.18 37.05 -18.43
CA THR A 604 -52.54 37.70 -17.28
C THR A 604 -52.79 37.19 -15.86
N LEU A 605 -51.69 36.94 -15.14
CA LEU A 605 -51.58 37.05 -13.67
C LEU A 605 -50.21 37.69 -13.31
N PRO A 606 -50.06 38.29 -12.11
CA PRO A 606 -49.85 39.74 -11.96
C PRO A 606 -48.47 40.03 -11.30
N PRO A 607 -48.15 41.25 -10.83
CA PRO A 607 -46.81 41.56 -10.37
C PRO A 607 -46.50 40.85 -9.05
N ASN A 608 -45.21 40.60 -8.88
CA ASN A 608 -44.51 40.14 -7.68
C ASN A 608 -45.27 40.40 -6.36
N ASP A 609 -45.91 39.38 -5.80
CA ASP A 609 -46.31 39.34 -4.38
C ASP A 609 -46.33 37.89 -3.87
N GLY A 610 -45.73 37.68 -2.70
CA GLY A 610 -45.26 36.39 -2.20
C GLY A 610 -46.31 35.31 -1.92
N LYS A 611 -46.32 34.26 -2.75
CA LYS A 611 -46.92 32.94 -2.46
C LYS A 611 -45.96 31.80 -2.89
N PRO A 612 -46.00 30.61 -2.25
CA PRO A 612 -44.90 29.65 -2.29
C PRO A 612 -44.78 28.91 -3.63
N VAL A 613 -43.53 28.65 -4.02
CA VAL A 613 -43.04 28.15 -5.33
C VAL A 613 -43.21 26.63 -5.49
N ASP A 614 -44.04 25.98 -4.68
CA ASP A 614 -43.98 24.54 -4.44
C ASP A 614 -44.85 23.69 -5.41
N GLU A 615 -45.84 24.27 -6.11
CA GLU A 615 -46.75 23.50 -6.98
C GLU A 615 -46.21 23.19 -8.39
N GLU A 616 -45.33 24.02 -8.97
CA GLU A 616 -44.80 23.80 -10.33
C GLU A 616 -43.72 22.70 -10.41
N VAL A 617 -43.09 22.33 -9.30
CA VAL A 617 -41.95 21.39 -9.28
C VAL A 617 -42.40 19.92 -9.41
N ASN A 618 -43.66 19.61 -9.11
CA ASN A 618 -44.16 18.22 -9.08
C ASN A 618 -44.63 17.69 -10.45
N SER A 619 -44.79 18.53 -11.48
CA SER A 619 -45.20 18.10 -12.82
C SER A 619 -44.02 17.66 -13.70
N HIS A 620 -42.80 18.11 -13.38
CA HIS A 620 -41.59 17.86 -14.17
C HIS A 620 -40.74 16.74 -13.56
N ALA A 621 -40.14 15.90 -14.42
CA ALA A 621 -39.28 14.80 -13.99
C ALA A 621 -37.90 15.30 -13.48
N VAL A 622 -37.31 16.28 -14.18
CA VAL A 622 -36.08 16.96 -13.74
C VAL A 622 -36.17 18.46 -13.98
N VAL A 623 -35.68 19.25 -13.02
CA VAL A 623 -35.54 20.69 -13.14
C VAL A 623 -34.10 21.10 -12.84
N PHE A 624 -33.45 21.70 -13.84
CA PHE A 624 -32.12 22.31 -13.72
C PHE A 624 -32.30 23.82 -13.50
N ARG A 625 -31.77 24.38 -12.41
CA ARG A 625 -31.90 25.81 -12.07
C ARG A 625 -30.53 26.48 -11.96
N LYS A 626 -30.30 27.47 -12.83
CA LYS A 626 -29.13 28.37 -12.85
C LYS A 626 -27.80 27.68 -12.63
N LEU A 627 -27.56 26.60 -13.39
CA LEU A 627 -26.39 25.77 -13.16
C LEU A 627 -25.12 26.42 -13.65
N HIS A 628 -24.14 26.45 -12.76
CA HIS A 628 -22.80 26.95 -13.04
C HIS A 628 -21.76 25.91 -12.62
N LYS A 629 -20.83 25.58 -13.51
CA LYS A 629 -19.72 24.70 -13.20
C LYS A 629 -18.41 25.23 -13.76
N VAL A 630 -17.48 25.47 -12.84
CA VAL A 630 -16.11 25.87 -13.13
C VAL A 630 -15.17 24.77 -12.69
N TYR A 631 -14.25 24.37 -13.56
CA TYR A 631 -13.11 23.55 -13.21
C TYR A 631 -11.89 24.44 -13.01
N GLU A 632 -11.20 24.21 -11.90
CA GLU A 632 -9.93 24.83 -11.59
C GLU A 632 -8.80 23.88 -12.01
N THR A 633 -8.13 24.19 -13.11
CA THR A 633 -7.00 23.45 -13.66
C THR A 633 -5.71 23.93 -13.03
N GLY A 634 -5.41 23.46 -11.82
CA GLY A 634 -4.12 23.67 -11.16
C GLY A 634 -3.54 22.42 -10.49
N GLY A 635 -4.36 21.38 -10.30
CA GLY A 635 -3.97 20.24 -9.46
C GLY A 635 -3.54 20.69 -8.06
N ILE A 636 -2.71 19.89 -7.40
CA ILE A 636 -2.17 20.22 -6.07
C ILE A 636 -1.20 21.41 -6.16
N ILE A 637 -0.47 21.54 -7.27
CA ILE A 637 0.56 22.57 -7.47
C ILE A 637 -0.05 23.97 -7.64
N GLY A 638 -1.11 24.09 -8.44
CA GLY A 638 -1.87 25.33 -8.59
C GLY A 638 -2.68 25.69 -7.34
N TRP A 639 -3.19 24.70 -6.61
CA TRP A 639 -3.77 24.94 -5.29
C TRP A 639 -2.72 25.46 -4.29
N LEU A 640 -1.52 24.87 -4.26
CA LEU A 640 -0.41 25.30 -3.40
C LEU A 640 0.09 26.70 -3.79
N TYR A 641 0.19 26.99 -5.08
CA TYR A 641 0.56 28.30 -5.61
C TYR A 641 -0.48 29.36 -5.24
N LEU A 642 -1.77 29.06 -5.41
CA LEU A 642 -2.86 29.95 -4.99
C LEU A 642 -2.85 30.18 -3.48
N PHE A 643 -2.61 29.13 -2.70
CA PHE A 643 -2.53 29.20 -1.24
C PHE A 643 -1.34 30.03 -0.75
N LEU A 644 -0.19 29.91 -1.40
CA LEU A 644 1.04 30.63 -1.03
C LEU A 644 1.11 32.07 -1.56
N THR A 645 0.59 32.34 -2.76
CA THR A 645 0.78 33.63 -3.43
C THR A 645 -0.47 34.50 -3.46
N GLY A 646 -1.66 33.92 -3.22
CA GLY A 646 -2.95 34.61 -3.37
C GLY A 646 -3.28 35.02 -4.82
N LEU A 647 -2.36 34.77 -5.78
CA LEU A 647 -2.49 35.13 -7.18
C LEU A 647 -2.90 33.91 -8.00
N ARG A 648 -3.83 34.12 -8.93
CA ARG A 648 -4.30 33.09 -9.88
C ARG A 648 -3.56 33.24 -11.20
N ARG A 649 -3.20 32.11 -11.82
CA ARG A 649 -2.58 32.08 -13.15
C ARG A 649 -3.68 32.14 -14.22
N ASP A 650 -3.52 32.97 -15.25
CA ASP A 650 -4.43 33.01 -16.38
C ASP A 650 -4.38 31.68 -17.15
N GLY A 651 -5.55 31.05 -17.31
CA GLY A 651 -5.70 29.69 -17.89
C GLY A 651 -6.10 28.59 -16.88
N ASP A 652 -6.02 28.85 -15.57
CA ASP A 652 -6.38 27.86 -14.53
C ASP A 652 -7.90 27.72 -14.31
N ARG A 653 -8.73 28.50 -15.01
CA ARG A 653 -10.19 28.49 -14.86
C ARG A 653 -10.85 28.11 -16.16
N ARG A 654 -11.51 26.95 -16.20
CA ARG A 654 -12.33 26.51 -17.33
C ARG A 654 -13.80 26.42 -16.93
N GLU A 655 -14.61 27.33 -17.44
CA GLU A 655 -16.06 27.27 -17.25
C GLU A 655 -16.65 26.20 -18.18
N ALA A 656 -17.18 25.14 -17.60
CA ALA A 656 -17.77 24.04 -18.35
C ALA A 656 -19.28 24.18 -18.55
N VAL A 657 -19.96 24.86 -17.62
CA VAL A 657 -21.41 25.14 -17.70
C VAL A 657 -21.66 26.56 -17.18
N ARG A 658 -22.34 27.39 -17.98
CA ARG A 658 -22.62 28.82 -17.75
C ARG A 658 -24.13 29.06 -17.69
N ASP A 659 -24.66 29.20 -16.48
CA ASP A 659 -26.05 29.55 -16.16
C ASP A 659 -27.12 28.76 -16.94
N VAL A 660 -27.04 27.44 -16.93
CA VAL A 660 -27.97 26.58 -17.67
C VAL A 660 -29.21 26.27 -16.83
N SER A 661 -30.39 26.60 -17.38
CA SER A 661 -31.70 26.31 -16.78
C SER A 661 -32.65 25.67 -17.80
N PHE A 662 -33.22 24.51 -17.47
CA PHE A 662 -34.26 23.84 -18.27
C PHE A 662 -34.96 22.74 -17.47
N ASN A 663 -36.09 22.28 -17.98
CA ASN A 663 -36.89 21.18 -17.44
C ASN A 663 -37.01 20.00 -18.41
N MET A 664 -37.16 18.81 -17.83
CA MET A 664 -37.47 17.55 -18.51
C MET A 664 -38.83 17.03 -18.03
N ASP A 665 -39.68 16.65 -18.98
CA ASP A 665 -41.01 16.11 -18.71
C ASP A 665 -41.02 14.59 -18.85
N PHE A 666 -41.92 13.93 -18.10
CA PHE A 666 -42.26 12.52 -18.35
C PHE A 666 -42.86 12.36 -19.76
N GLY A 667 -42.62 11.23 -20.41
CA GLY A 667 -43.15 10.97 -21.76
C GLY A 667 -42.32 11.56 -22.90
N LYS A 668 -41.25 12.31 -22.61
CA LYS A 668 -40.44 13.03 -23.61
C LYS A 668 -38.99 12.60 -23.63
N ILE A 669 -38.43 12.53 -24.84
CA ILE A 669 -36.99 12.32 -25.07
C ILE A 669 -36.33 13.67 -25.33
N ASN A 670 -35.38 14.03 -24.46
CA ASN A 670 -34.61 15.27 -24.54
C ASN A 670 -33.25 14.96 -25.18
N ALA A 671 -33.00 15.46 -26.38
CA ALA A 671 -31.73 15.27 -27.08
C ALA A 671 -30.80 16.46 -26.81
N LEU A 672 -29.73 16.24 -26.05
CA LEU A 672 -28.69 17.23 -25.79
C LEU A 672 -27.63 17.18 -26.89
N LEU A 673 -27.64 18.21 -27.73
CA LEU A 673 -26.84 18.33 -28.93
C LEU A 673 -25.80 19.44 -28.79
N GLY A 674 -24.58 19.18 -29.24
CA GLY A 674 -23.50 20.17 -29.25
C GLY A 674 -22.16 19.56 -29.63
N PRO A 675 -21.14 20.37 -29.94
CA PRO A 675 -19.82 19.87 -30.31
C PRO A 675 -19.10 19.28 -29.09
N ASN A 676 -17.99 18.57 -29.32
CA ASN A 676 -17.15 18.07 -28.23
C ASN A 676 -16.59 19.25 -27.42
N GLY A 677 -16.61 19.14 -26.10
CA GLY A 677 -16.19 20.21 -25.20
C GLY A 677 -17.26 21.26 -24.86
N SER A 678 -18.51 21.13 -25.35
CA SER A 678 -19.59 22.09 -25.02
C SER A 678 -20.17 21.97 -23.61
N GLY A 679 -19.75 20.98 -22.81
CA GLY A 679 -20.21 20.79 -21.42
C GLY A 679 -21.27 19.70 -21.21
N LYS A 680 -21.64 18.94 -22.26
CA LYS A 680 -22.70 17.90 -22.21
C LYS A 680 -22.50 16.86 -21.10
N THR A 681 -21.35 16.21 -21.10
CA THR A 681 -20.99 15.20 -20.10
C THR A 681 -20.91 15.79 -18.69
N THR A 682 -20.49 17.06 -18.56
CA THR A 682 -20.47 17.77 -17.28
C THR A 682 -21.89 17.99 -16.76
N LEU A 683 -22.82 18.42 -17.61
CA LEU A 683 -24.22 18.62 -17.26
C LEU A 683 -24.88 17.30 -16.81
N MET A 684 -24.69 16.22 -17.56
CA MET A 684 -25.16 14.89 -17.16
C MET A 684 -24.49 14.38 -15.89
N GLY A 685 -23.20 14.69 -15.71
CA GLY A 685 -22.46 14.36 -14.48
C GLY A 685 -23.00 15.09 -13.25
N ILE A 686 -23.49 16.33 -13.41
CA ILE A 686 -24.18 17.06 -12.34
C ILE A 686 -25.53 16.41 -12.03
N ALA A 687 -26.31 16.08 -13.06
CA ALA A 687 -27.62 15.44 -12.90
C ALA A 687 -27.53 14.09 -12.15
N THR A 688 -26.55 13.26 -12.52
CA THR A 688 -26.31 11.94 -11.89
C THR A 688 -25.59 12.04 -10.52
N GLY A 689 -25.16 13.24 -10.13
CA GLY A 689 -24.43 13.51 -8.89
C GLY A 689 -22.99 12.99 -8.88
N MET A 690 -22.38 12.75 -10.04
CA MET A 690 -20.94 12.50 -10.19
C MET A 690 -20.11 13.77 -10.01
N VAL A 691 -20.64 14.90 -10.46
CA VAL A 691 -19.99 16.21 -10.41
C VAL A 691 -20.80 17.10 -9.49
N THR A 692 -20.15 17.74 -8.51
CA THR A 692 -20.78 18.79 -7.72
C THR A 692 -20.86 20.07 -8.54
N PRO A 693 -22.05 20.71 -8.67
CA PRO A 693 -22.14 22.02 -9.28
C PRO A 693 -21.38 23.06 -8.44
N THR A 694 -20.87 24.11 -9.08
CA THR A 694 -20.26 25.25 -8.37
C THR A 694 -21.34 26.19 -7.84
N SER A 695 -22.42 26.38 -8.61
CA SER A 695 -23.64 27.07 -8.20
C SER A 695 -24.84 26.47 -8.94
N GLY A 696 -26.04 26.70 -8.42
CA GLY A 696 -27.30 26.18 -8.95
C GLY A 696 -27.74 24.85 -8.34
N ASP A 697 -29.00 24.50 -8.60
CA ASP A 697 -29.69 23.35 -8.02
C ASP A 697 -30.25 22.43 -9.10
N VAL A 698 -30.31 21.13 -8.78
CA VAL A 698 -30.97 20.11 -9.61
C VAL A 698 -31.99 19.37 -8.78
N TYR A 699 -33.23 19.34 -9.26
CA TYR A 699 -34.34 18.60 -8.66
C TYR A 699 -34.70 17.42 -9.57
N ILE A 700 -34.75 16.21 -9.01
CA ILE A 700 -35.04 14.95 -9.70
C ILE A 700 -36.21 14.30 -8.98
N CYS A 701 -37.35 14.12 -9.66
CA CYS A 701 -38.59 13.59 -9.08
C CYS A 701 -38.95 14.24 -7.73
N GLY A 702 -38.89 15.57 -7.65
CA GLY A 702 -39.16 16.33 -6.42
C GLY A 702 -38.07 16.27 -5.33
N HIS A 703 -36.90 15.68 -5.61
CA HIS A 703 -35.78 15.60 -4.67
C HIS A 703 -34.57 16.41 -5.14
N ASN A 704 -34.05 17.29 -4.28
CA ASN A 704 -32.83 18.04 -4.59
C ASN A 704 -31.60 17.12 -4.53
N ALA A 705 -30.87 17.03 -5.65
CA ALA A 705 -29.67 16.22 -5.80
C ALA A 705 -28.54 16.64 -4.85
N ALA A 706 -28.50 17.90 -4.39
CA ALA A 706 -27.58 18.39 -3.36
C ALA A 706 -27.68 17.55 -2.06
N TYR A 707 -28.89 17.42 -1.53
CA TYR A 707 -29.13 16.89 -0.18
C TYR A 707 -29.61 15.42 -0.19
N LYS A 708 -30.50 15.04 -1.11
CA LYS A 708 -31.19 13.74 -1.12
C LYS A 708 -30.77 12.84 -2.30
N LEU A 709 -29.47 12.82 -2.61
CA LEU A 709 -28.93 12.11 -3.78
C LEU A 709 -29.25 10.60 -3.82
N HIS A 710 -29.31 9.92 -2.68
CA HIS A 710 -29.65 8.48 -2.63
C HIS A 710 -31.07 8.24 -3.18
N LYS A 711 -32.04 9.07 -2.80
CA LYS A 711 -33.42 8.95 -3.30
C LYS A 711 -33.49 9.27 -4.79
N CYS A 712 -32.78 10.31 -5.25
CA CYS A 712 -32.70 10.61 -6.69
C CYS A 712 -32.17 9.42 -7.50
N ARG A 713 -31.13 8.73 -7.01
CA ARG A 713 -30.47 7.60 -7.70
C ARG A 713 -31.31 6.33 -7.81
N GLU A 714 -32.31 6.15 -6.95
CA GLU A 714 -33.27 5.04 -7.06
C GLU A 714 -34.09 5.12 -8.36
N HIS A 715 -34.34 6.33 -8.86
CA HIS A 715 -35.12 6.59 -10.08
C HIS A 715 -34.26 6.67 -11.35
N ILE A 716 -32.93 6.62 -11.25
CA ILE A 716 -32.00 6.88 -12.36
C ILE A 716 -31.49 5.59 -13.00
N GLY A 717 -31.51 5.56 -14.33
CA GLY A 717 -30.67 4.72 -15.18
C GLY A 717 -29.61 5.58 -15.86
N TYR A 718 -28.36 5.10 -15.87
CA TYR A 718 -27.25 5.85 -16.46
C TYR A 718 -26.37 4.97 -17.36
N CYS A 719 -26.11 5.46 -18.58
CA CYS A 719 -25.11 4.91 -19.49
C CYS A 719 -24.02 5.97 -19.72
N PRO A 720 -22.82 5.83 -19.14
CA PRO A 720 -21.70 6.76 -19.37
C PRO A 720 -21.12 6.62 -20.78
N GLN A 721 -20.28 7.56 -21.20
CA GLN A 721 -19.56 7.49 -22.48
C GLN A 721 -18.62 6.26 -22.57
N SER A 722 -17.95 5.91 -21.47
CA SER A 722 -17.08 4.73 -21.39
C SER A 722 -17.86 3.45 -21.07
N ASP A 723 -17.49 2.32 -21.65
CA ASP A 723 -18.17 1.04 -21.41
C ASP A 723 -17.94 0.52 -19.98
N ILE A 724 -19.02 0.36 -19.21
CA ILE A 724 -19.02 -0.09 -17.81
C ILE A 724 -19.15 -1.61 -17.67
N VAL A 725 -18.28 -2.34 -18.35
CA VAL A 725 -18.33 -3.81 -18.42
C VAL A 725 -17.13 -4.46 -17.71
N TRP A 726 -17.39 -5.56 -17.01
CA TRP A 726 -16.36 -6.43 -16.47
C TRP A 726 -15.94 -7.45 -17.52
N ASN A 727 -14.67 -7.40 -17.91
CA ASN A 727 -14.10 -8.26 -18.95
C ASN A 727 -14.23 -9.77 -18.73
N ARG A 728 -14.53 -10.24 -17.51
CA ARG A 728 -14.62 -11.68 -17.18
C ARG A 728 -16.06 -12.22 -17.07
N LEU A 729 -17.04 -11.34 -16.92
CA LEU A 729 -18.44 -11.74 -16.72
C LEU A 729 -19.18 -11.85 -18.06
N THR A 730 -20.22 -12.67 -18.13
CA THR A 730 -21.09 -12.79 -19.33
C THR A 730 -22.13 -11.69 -19.40
N VAL A 731 -22.74 -11.51 -20.58
CA VAL A 731 -23.87 -10.57 -20.78
C VAL A 731 -24.97 -10.82 -19.74
N GLU A 732 -25.38 -12.07 -19.57
CA GLU A 732 -26.39 -12.45 -18.58
C GLU A 732 -25.97 -12.17 -17.13
N GLU A 733 -24.72 -12.45 -16.75
CA GLU A 733 -24.21 -12.19 -15.40
C GLU A 733 -24.20 -10.69 -15.08
N HIS A 734 -23.85 -9.83 -16.05
CA HIS A 734 -23.91 -8.38 -15.90
C HIS A 734 -25.34 -7.92 -15.62
N LEU A 735 -26.28 -8.32 -16.49
CA LEU A 735 -27.68 -7.91 -16.36
C LEU A 735 -28.29 -8.45 -15.06
N THR A 736 -28.00 -9.71 -14.72
CA THR A 736 -28.45 -10.33 -13.46
C THR A 736 -27.93 -9.58 -12.23
N PHE A 737 -26.66 -9.14 -12.25
CA PHE A 737 -26.08 -8.35 -11.15
C PHE A 737 -26.83 -7.03 -10.94
N TYR A 738 -26.98 -6.22 -11.98
CA TYR A 738 -27.68 -4.93 -11.90
C TYR A 738 -29.17 -5.11 -11.58
N ALA A 739 -29.80 -6.16 -12.10
CA ALA A 739 -31.20 -6.47 -11.81
C ALA A 739 -31.39 -6.84 -10.34
N ARG A 740 -30.53 -7.71 -9.77
CA ARG A 740 -30.54 -8.07 -8.34
C ARG A 740 -30.34 -6.85 -7.43
N MET A 741 -29.52 -5.90 -7.84
CA MET A 741 -29.23 -4.68 -7.08
C MET A 741 -30.44 -3.74 -6.99
N LYS A 742 -31.29 -3.70 -8.01
CA LYS A 742 -32.48 -2.83 -8.08
C LYS A 742 -33.77 -3.48 -7.52
N VAL A 743 -33.75 -4.75 -7.07
CA VAL A 743 -34.95 -5.44 -6.58
C VAL A 743 -35.51 -4.77 -5.32
N ASN A 744 -36.53 -3.92 -5.49
CA ASN A 744 -37.25 -3.26 -4.41
C ASN A 744 -38.64 -3.85 -4.11
N GLY A 745 -39.02 -4.99 -4.70
CA GLY A 745 -40.17 -5.79 -4.24
C GLY A 745 -41.17 -6.22 -5.30
N GLY A 746 -40.83 -7.22 -6.13
CA GLY A 746 -41.86 -8.03 -6.80
C GLY A 746 -41.61 -8.49 -8.23
N TRP A 747 -40.55 -8.01 -8.91
CA TRP A 747 -40.25 -8.47 -10.27
C TRP A 747 -39.32 -9.67 -10.31
N ASP A 748 -39.53 -10.57 -11.28
CA ASP A 748 -38.59 -11.65 -11.56
C ASP A 748 -37.35 -11.09 -12.26
N VAL A 749 -36.18 -11.35 -11.67
CA VAL A 749 -34.88 -10.98 -12.23
C VAL A 749 -34.68 -11.64 -13.59
N ARG A 750 -35.13 -12.89 -13.75
CA ARG A 750 -34.94 -13.65 -15.00
C ARG A 750 -35.74 -13.06 -16.14
N GLU A 751 -37.02 -12.77 -15.91
CA GLU A 751 -37.91 -12.15 -16.89
C GLU A 751 -37.38 -10.78 -17.35
N GLN A 752 -36.89 -9.95 -16.41
CA GLN A 752 -36.27 -8.67 -16.78
C GLN A 752 -35.01 -8.85 -17.62
N VAL A 753 -34.13 -9.78 -17.26
CA VAL A 753 -32.91 -10.06 -18.02
C VAL A 753 -33.29 -10.54 -19.43
N ASP A 754 -34.26 -11.44 -19.56
CA ASP A 754 -34.74 -11.96 -20.84
C ASP A 754 -35.32 -10.85 -21.73
N ALA A 755 -36.15 -9.97 -21.15
CA ALA A 755 -36.71 -8.82 -21.84
C ALA A 755 -35.64 -7.84 -22.33
N ILE A 756 -34.62 -7.55 -21.51
CA ILE A 756 -33.54 -6.64 -21.88
C ILE A 756 -32.63 -7.25 -22.95
N VAL A 757 -32.26 -8.53 -22.82
CA VAL A 757 -31.47 -9.26 -23.83
C VAL A 757 -32.18 -9.23 -25.18
N ALA A 758 -33.50 -9.46 -25.19
CA ALA A 758 -34.31 -9.39 -26.40
C ALA A 758 -34.40 -7.98 -26.98
N SER A 759 -34.62 -6.97 -26.13
CA SER A 759 -34.69 -5.57 -26.58
C SER A 759 -33.39 -5.07 -27.21
N MET A 760 -32.23 -5.56 -26.73
CA MET A 760 -30.91 -5.17 -27.21
C MET A 760 -30.37 -6.07 -28.34
N GLN A 761 -31.12 -7.10 -28.76
CA GLN A 761 -30.71 -8.09 -29.76
C GLN A 761 -29.36 -8.76 -29.41
N LEU A 762 -29.23 -9.25 -28.17
CA LEU A 762 -28.02 -9.89 -27.63
C LEU A 762 -28.22 -11.40 -27.29
N GLU A 763 -29.27 -12.03 -27.79
CA GLU A 763 -29.67 -13.41 -27.51
C GLU A 763 -28.53 -14.40 -27.83
N GLU A 764 -27.95 -14.28 -29.03
CA GLU A 764 -26.84 -15.15 -29.48
C GLU A 764 -25.57 -14.99 -28.64
N LYS A 765 -25.40 -13.84 -27.99
CA LYS A 765 -24.20 -13.50 -27.19
C LYS A 765 -24.46 -13.52 -25.69
N ARG A 766 -25.62 -14.02 -25.25
CA ARG A 766 -26.06 -14.07 -23.85
C ARG A 766 -25.02 -14.69 -22.90
N HIS A 767 -24.44 -15.81 -23.32
CA HIS A 767 -23.45 -16.55 -22.51
C HIS A 767 -21.99 -16.23 -22.88
N CYS A 768 -21.77 -15.32 -23.83
CA CYS A 768 -20.42 -14.86 -24.17
C CYS A 768 -19.89 -13.90 -23.11
N ILE A 769 -18.57 -13.92 -22.93
CA ILE A 769 -17.87 -13.04 -21.99
C ILE A 769 -17.79 -11.63 -22.58
N ALA A 770 -17.91 -10.58 -21.76
CA ALA A 770 -17.88 -9.20 -22.24
C ALA A 770 -16.59 -8.84 -23.02
N LYS A 771 -15.45 -9.48 -22.71
CA LYS A 771 -14.19 -9.27 -23.45
C LYS A 771 -14.25 -9.72 -24.92
N SER A 772 -15.10 -10.70 -25.27
CA SER A 772 -15.23 -11.19 -26.65
C SER A 772 -16.27 -10.42 -27.48
N LEU A 773 -16.97 -9.45 -26.89
CA LEU A 773 -17.98 -8.65 -27.57
C LEU A 773 -17.32 -7.54 -28.40
N SER A 774 -17.94 -7.20 -29.54
CA SER A 774 -17.54 -6.00 -30.30
C SER A 774 -17.81 -4.72 -29.50
N SER A 775 -17.18 -3.60 -29.87
CA SER A 775 -17.45 -2.28 -29.25
C SER A 775 -18.94 -1.95 -29.26
N GLY A 776 -19.62 -2.08 -30.41
CA GLY A 776 -21.06 -1.85 -30.53
C GLY A 776 -21.91 -2.78 -29.67
N GLN A 777 -21.51 -4.06 -29.51
CA GLN A 777 -22.20 -5.01 -28.63
C GLN A 777 -22.01 -4.65 -27.14
N ARG A 778 -20.81 -4.24 -26.71
CA ARG A 778 -20.56 -3.77 -25.34
C ARG A 778 -21.35 -2.51 -25.03
N ARG A 779 -21.46 -1.60 -26.00
CA ARG A 779 -22.27 -0.39 -25.88
C ARG A 779 -23.75 -0.72 -25.71
N ARG A 780 -24.28 -1.68 -26.48
CA ARG A 780 -25.65 -2.20 -26.32
C ARG A 780 -25.88 -2.82 -24.94
N LEU A 781 -24.91 -3.57 -24.43
CA LEU A 781 -24.95 -4.10 -23.06
C LEU A 781 -25.01 -2.96 -22.02
N CYS A 782 -24.23 -1.89 -22.18
CA CYS A 782 -24.27 -0.72 -21.28
C CYS A 782 -25.64 -0.01 -21.29
N VAL A 783 -26.25 0.14 -22.48
CA VAL A 783 -27.62 0.68 -22.60
C VAL A 783 -28.62 -0.27 -21.94
N GLY A 784 -28.49 -1.58 -22.14
CA GLY A 784 -29.30 -2.60 -21.46
C GLY A 784 -29.19 -2.51 -19.93
N ILE A 785 -27.98 -2.32 -19.40
CA ILE A 785 -27.73 -2.10 -17.98
C ILE A 785 -28.47 -0.86 -17.47
N ALA A 786 -28.44 0.25 -18.23
CA ALA A 786 -29.13 1.48 -17.86
C ALA A 786 -30.66 1.31 -17.81
N LEU A 787 -31.23 0.45 -18.66
CA LEU A 787 -32.67 0.17 -18.75
C LEU A 787 -33.19 -0.79 -17.67
N ILE A 788 -32.30 -1.52 -16.98
CA ILE A 788 -32.68 -2.45 -15.92
C ILE A 788 -33.40 -1.75 -14.77
N GLY A 789 -34.42 -2.43 -14.22
CA GLY A 789 -35.22 -1.95 -13.11
C GLY A 789 -36.23 -0.87 -13.48
N LYS A 790 -36.52 -0.70 -14.78
CA LYS A 790 -37.50 0.27 -15.33
C LYS A 790 -37.37 1.67 -14.69
N PRO A 791 -36.22 2.34 -14.87
CA PRO A 791 -36.00 3.65 -14.25
C PRO A 791 -36.95 4.71 -14.83
N ASP A 792 -37.46 5.58 -13.97
CA ASP A 792 -38.30 6.72 -14.35
C ASP A 792 -37.50 7.77 -15.14
N LEU A 793 -36.18 7.81 -14.92
CA LEU A 793 -35.26 8.75 -15.54
C LEU A 793 -34.04 8.06 -16.14
N LEU A 794 -33.78 8.31 -17.42
CA LEU A 794 -32.71 7.67 -18.15
C LEU A 794 -31.75 8.70 -18.74
N PHE A 795 -30.49 8.67 -18.31
CA PHE A 795 -29.41 9.50 -18.85
C PHE A 795 -28.47 8.63 -19.70
N LEU A 796 -28.35 8.95 -20.99
CA LEU A 796 -27.52 8.22 -21.93
C LEU A 796 -26.50 9.16 -22.56
N ASP A 797 -25.23 8.99 -22.23
CA ASP A 797 -24.14 9.82 -22.74
C ASP A 797 -23.51 9.17 -23.98
N GLU A 798 -23.85 9.62 -25.19
CA GLU A 798 -23.44 9.03 -26.48
C GLU A 798 -23.75 7.52 -26.60
N PRO A 799 -25.01 7.08 -26.51
CA PRO A 799 -25.36 5.66 -26.46
C PRO A 799 -25.11 4.91 -27.77
N THR A 800 -25.11 5.57 -28.93
CA THR A 800 -25.01 4.94 -30.26
C THR A 800 -23.64 5.06 -30.92
N ALA A 801 -22.66 5.62 -30.19
CA ALA A 801 -21.29 5.78 -30.66
C ALA A 801 -20.65 4.42 -30.99
N GLY A 802 -20.07 4.29 -32.19
CA GLY A 802 -19.40 3.07 -32.63
C GLY A 802 -20.32 1.87 -32.91
N MET A 803 -21.64 2.08 -33.00
CA MET A 803 -22.60 1.04 -33.40
C MET A 803 -22.90 1.05 -34.89
N ASP A 804 -23.24 -0.13 -35.42
CA ASP A 804 -23.81 -0.32 -36.74
C ASP A 804 -25.30 0.10 -36.80
N MET A 805 -25.87 0.21 -37.99
CA MET A 805 -27.24 0.69 -38.18
C MET A 805 -28.28 -0.20 -37.46
N ARG A 806 -28.07 -1.52 -37.43
CA ARG A 806 -28.95 -2.46 -36.71
C ARG A 806 -28.89 -2.21 -35.20
N GLY A 807 -27.68 -2.05 -34.63
CA GLY A 807 -27.51 -1.73 -33.22
C GLY A 807 -28.15 -0.41 -32.82
N ARG A 808 -28.02 0.65 -33.63
CA ARG A 808 -28.69 1.94 -33.39
C ARG A 808 -30.21 1.81 -33.39
N LYS A 809 -30.76 1.07 -34.36
CA LYS A 809 -32.21 0.82 -34.44
C LYS A 809 -32.72 0.11 -33.18
N ALA A 810 -32.02 -0.93 -32.70
CA ALA A 810 -32.40 -1.63 -31.47
C ALA A 810 -32.44 -0.70 -30.25
N VAL A 811 -31.47 0.21 -30.11
CA VAL A 811 -31.47 1.22 -29.05
C VAL A 811 -32.67 2.16 -29.19
N TYR A 812 -32.93 2.68 -30.40
CA TYR A 812 -34.08 3.58 -30.63
C TYR A 812 -35.41 2.91 -30.33
N ASP A 813 -35.62 1.69 -30.81
CA ASP A 813 -36.83 0.91 -30.57
C ASP A 813 -37.01 0.65 -29.05
N ALA A 814 -35.93 0.37 -28.33
CA ALA A 814 -35.96 0.18 -26.89
C ALA A 814 -36.26 1.48 -26.12
N LEU A 815 -35.80 2.65 -26.59
CA LEU A 815 -36.14 3.96 -26.01
C LEU A 815 -37.61 4.31 -26.25
N GLN A 816 -38.13 4.05 -27.44
CA GLN A 816 -39.53 4.30 -27.80
C GLN A 816 -40.51 3.41 -27.01
N LYS A 817 -40.22 2.11 -26.83
CA LYS A 817 -41.12 1.15 -26.14
C LYS A 817 -41.52 1.53 -24.71
N GLY A 818 -40.73 2.35 -24.02
CA GLY A 818 -41.03 2.80 -22.64
C GLY A 818 -41.18 4.31 -22.52
N ARG A 819 -41.35 5.02 -23.64
CA ARG A 819 -41.39 6.48 -23.70
C ARG A 819 -42.43 7.08 -22.75
N ASP A 820 -43.65 6.57 -22.76
CA ASP A 820 -44.81 7.19 -22.09
C ASP A 820 -44.66 7.32 -20.57
N THR A 821 -43.83 6.48 -19.95
CA THR A 821 -43.68 6.40 -18.49
C THR A 821 -42.41 7.05 -17.95
N ARG A 822 -41.45 7.41 -18.81
CA ARG A 822 -40.12 7.87 -18.38
C ARG A 822 -39.67 9.14 -19.07
N ALA A 823 -38.79 9.88 -18.42
CA ALA A 823 -38.07 10.99 -19.04
C ALA A 823 -36.68 10.53 -19.47
N VAL A 824 -36.32 10.75 -20.74
CA VAL A 824 -35.02 10.34 -21.28
C VAL A 824 -34.21 11.58 -21.64
N MET A 825 -32.92 11.56 -21.31
CA MET A 825 -31.93 12.53 -21.80
C MET A 825 -30.84 11.78 -22.56
N VAL A 826 -30.69 12.08 -23.84
CA VAL A 826 -29.65 11.49 -24.70
C VAL A 826 -28.68 12.59 -25.10
N SER A 827 -27.38 12.41 -24.82
CA SER A 827 -26.35 13.26 -25.42
C SER A 827 -25.94 12.64 -26.75
N THR A 828 -25.85 13.47 -27.78
CA THR A 828 -25.32 13.05 -29.07
C THR A 828 -24.66 14.23 -29.76
N HIS A 829 -23.67 13.94 -30.59
CA HIS A 829 -23.12 14.90 -31.56
C HIS A 829 -23.68 14.64 -32.97
N LEU A 830 -24.47 13.58 -33.15
CA LEU A 830 -25.09 13.22 -34.42
C LEU A 830 -26.45 13.92 -34.55
N LEU A 831 -26.54 14.79 -35.55
CA LEU A 831 -27.73 15.58 -35.82
C LEU A 831 -28.92 14.71 -36.23
N ASP A 832 -28.68 13.70 -37.07
CA ASP A 832 -29.71 12.76 -37.53
C ASP A 832 -30.33 11.96 -36.38
N GLU A 833 -29.55 11.66 -35.35
CA GLU A 833 -30.05 10.99 -34.15
C GLU A 833 -30.96 11.93 -33.37
N ALA A 834 -30.51 13.16 -33.11
CA ALA A 834 -31.30 14.16 -32.40
C ALA A 834 -32.62 14.47 -33.12
N ASP A 835 -32.63 14.58 -34.45
CA ASP A 835 -33.84 14.83 -35.25
C ASP A 835 -34.81 13.63 -35.23
N ARG A 836 -34.27 12.39 -35.19
CA ARG A 836 -35.08 11.17 -35.24
C ARG A 836 -35.72 10.77 -33.90
N ILE A 837 -35.00 10.92 -32.79
CA ILE A 837 -35.47 10.47 -31.47
C ILE A 837 -35.86 11.61 -30.52
N GLY A 838 -35.43 12.85 -30.78
CA GLY A 838 -35.61 13.96 -29.85
C GLY A 838 -36.96 14.65 -30.01
N ASP A 839 -37.79 14.60 -28.97
CA ASP A 839 -39.01 15.42 -28.89
C ASP A 839 -38.67 16.88 -28.59
N LYS A 840 -37.65 17.08 -27.73
CA LYS A 840 -37.10 18.38 -27.34
C LYS A 840 -35.58 18.33 -27.51
N ILE A 841 -35.06 19.14 -28.42
CA ILE A 841 -33.64 19.28 -28.70
C ILE A 841 -33.10 20.44 -27.88
N LEU A 842 -32.00 20.21 -27.18
CA LEU A 842 -31.27 21.17 -26.35
C LEU A 842 -29.92 21.44 -27.01
N LEU A 843 -29.73 22.64 -27.55
CA LEU A 843 -28.50 23.03 -28.25
C LEU A 843 -27.52 23.68 -27.27
N MET A 844 -26.37 23.05 -27.06
CA MET A 844 -25.35 23.47 -26.11
C MET A 844 -24.05 23.86 -26.82
N HIS A 845 -23.59 25.09 -26.58
CA HIS A 845 -22.34 25.63 -27.14
C HIS A 845 -21.56 26.38 -26.07
N GLU A 846 -20.26 26.13 -25.97
CA GLU A 846 -19.35 26.72 -24.97
C GLU A 846 -19.93 26.80 -23.53
N GLY A 847 -20.58 25.73 -23.07
CA GLY A 847 -21.14 25.66 -21.71
C GLY A 847 -22.49 26.35 -21.52
N ALA A 848 -23.03 27.05 -22.51
CA ALA A 848 -24.34 27.70 -22.44
C ALA A 848 -25.39 26.97 -23.31
N LEU A 849 -26.66 27.11 -22.94
CA LEU A 849 -27.79 26.60 -23.74
C LEU A 849 -28.22 27.68 -24.74
N CYS A 850 -27.98 27.46 -26.03
CA CYS A 850 -28.28 28.42 -27.09
C CYS A 850 -29.72 28.35 -27.61
N GLY A 851 -30.37 27.19 -27.45
CA GLY A 851 -31.74 26.99 -27.92
C GLY A 851 -32.35 25.71 -27.37
N ALA A 852 -33.66 25.72 -27.20
CA ALA A 852 -34.44 24.57 -26.74
C ALA A 852 -35.79 24.51 -27.47
N GLY A 853 -36.19 23.34 -27.95
CA GLY A 853 -37.48 23.13 -28.59
C GLY A 853 -37.51 21.90 -29.48
N SER A 854 -38.64 21.63 -30.15
CA SER A 854 -38.69 20.58 -31.17
C SER A 854 -37.84 20.95 -32.38
N SER A 855 -37.44 19.95 -33.18
CA SER A 855 -36.67 20.20 -34.42
C SER A 855 -37.35 21.19 -35.34
N LEU A 856 -38.67 21.03 -35.55
CA LEU A 856 -39.47 21.94 -36.36
C LEU A 856 -39.53 23.35 -35.77
N PHE A 857 -39.67 23.49 -34.44
CA PHE A 857 -39.69 24.78 -33.76
C PHE A 857 -38.34 25.52 -33.89
N LEU A 858 -37.23 24.80 -33.75
CA LEU A 858 -35.89 25.38 -33.91
C LEU A 858 -35.65 25.81 -35.36
N LYS A 859 -36.06 25.01 -36.33
CA LYS A 859 -35.99 25.37 -37.76
C LYS A 859 -36.87 26.60 -38.07
N SER A 860 -38.10 26.65 -37.54
CA SER A 860 -39.02 27.78 -37.77
C SER A 860 -38.57 29.08 -37.13
N LYS A 861 -38.10 29.05 -35.88
CA LYS A 861 -37.72 30.26 -35.14
C LYS A 861 -36.46 30.92 -35.71
N MET A 862 -35.61 30.15 -36.38
CA MET A 862 -34.32 30.62 -36.90
C MET A 862 -34.40 31.04 -38.37
N ASP A 863 -35.60 31.13 -38.94
CA ASP A 863 -35.85 31.34 -40.37
C ASP A 863 -35.16 30.28 -41.25
N VAL A 864 -34.72 29.14 -40.73
CA VAL A 864 -33.97 28.13 -41.51
C VAL A 864 -34.99 27.13 -42.08
N GLY A 865 -35.24 27.17 -43.40
CA GLY A 865 -36.35 26.44 -44.03
C GLY A 865 -35.97 25.39 -45.06
N TYR A 866 -36.22 25.67 -46.33
CA TYR A 866 -35.92 24.75 -47.43
C TYR A 866 -34.65 25.18 -48.16
N VAL A 867 -33.85 24.22 -48.58
CA VAL A 867 -32.75 24.43 -49.53
C VAL A 867 -33.22 23.92 -50.88
N VAL A 868 -33.34 24.83 -51.83
CA VAL A 868 -33.59 24.51 -53.25
C VAL A 868 -32.23 24.40 -53.93
N THR A 869 -31.87 23.18 -54.30
CA THR A 869 -30.63 22.85 -54.99
C THR A 869 -30.88 22.78 -56.49
N CYS A 870 -30.27 23.67 -57.25
CA CYS A 870 -30.32 23.68 -58.70
C CYS A 870 -28.96 23.23 -59.26
N VAL A 871 -28.97 22.21 -60.11
CA VAL A 871 -27.77 21.73 -60.82
C VAL A 871 -27.82 22.25 -62.25
N VAL A 872 -26.81 23.00 -62.66
CA VAL A 872 -26.67 23.51 -64.04
C VAL A 872 -26.14 22.40 -64.95
N GLU A 873 -26.60 22.36 -66.19
CA GLU A 873 -26.16 21.42 -67.21
C GLU A 873 -24.69 21.64 -67.60
N SER A 874 -24.02 20.61 -68.12
CA SER A 874 -22.59 20.68 -68.44
C SER A 874 -22.35 21.61 -69.64
N CYS A 875 -21.83 22.82 -69.42
CA CYS A 875 -21.40 23.72 -70.49
C CYS A 875 -19.98 23.37 -70.98
N ALA A 876 -19.60 23.86 -72.17
CA ALA A 876 -18.32 23.52 -72.80
C ALA A 876 -17.12 24.30 -72.20
N SER A 877 -17.37 25.40 -71.48
CA SER A 877 -16.34 26.22 -70.83
C SER A 877 -16.74 26.70 -69.42
N GLU A 878 -15.76 26.91 -68.53
CA GLU A 878 -15.99 27.46 -67.17
C GLU A 878 -16.63 28.87 -67.19
N MET A 879 -16.37 29.64 -68.27
CA MET A 879 -16.94 30.98 -68.45
C MET A 879 -18.45 30.92 -68.69
N GLU A 880 -18.92 29.97 -69.51
CA GLU A 880 -20.35 29.75 -69.76
C GLU A 880 -21.08 29.28 -68.50
N GLU A 881 -20.47 28.41 -67.70
CA GLU A 881 -21.02 27.97 -66.42
C GLU A 881 -21.23 29.15 -65.47
N ASN A 882 -20.25 30.06 -65.38
CA ASN A 882 -20.34 31.27 -64.57
C ASN A 882 -21.49 32.20 -65.01
N ILE A 883 -21.71 32.34 -66.32
CA ILE A 883 -22.77 33.17 -66.90
C ILE A 883 -24.16 32.55 -66.65
N CYS A 884 -24.30 31.23 -66.79
CA CYS A 884 -25.57 30.55 -66.51
C CYS A 884 -25.93 30.66 -65.02
N ILE A 885 -24.93 30.49 -64.14
CA ILE A 885 -25.11 30.61 -62.70
C ILE A 885 -25.47 32.05 -62.30
N SER A 886 -24.83 33.07 -62.89
CA SER A 886 -25.19 34.47 -62.58
C SER A 886 -26.63 34.79 -62.98
N ARG A 887 -27.06 34.39 -64.18
CA ARG A 887 -28.46 34.52 -64.64
C ARG A 887 -29.45 33.83 -63.70
N LEU A 888 -29.13 32.62 -63.26
CA LEU A 888 -29.95 31.87 -62.30
C LEU A 888 -30.04 32.57 -60.94
N THR A 889 -28.93 33.13 -60.44
CA THR A 889 -28.96 33.89 -59.18
C THR A 889 -29.75 35.19 -59.28
N GLU A 890 -29.68 35.89 -60.40
CA GLU A 890 -30.47 37.10 -60.66
C GLU A 890 -31.96 36.77 -60.76
N PHE A 891 -32.31 35.73 -61.51
CA PHE A 891 -33.69 35.26 -61.63
C PHE A 891 -34.32 34.94 -60.27
N VAL A 892 -33.61 34.18 -59.43
CA VAL A 892 -34.10 33.86 -58.08
C VAL A 892 -34.16 35.10 -57.19
N ARG A 893 -33.22 36.03 -57.30
CA ARG A 893 -33.23 37.32 -56.56
C ARG A 893 -34.38 38.24 -56.98
N GLU A 894 -34.78 38.24 -58.25
CA GLU A 894 -35.89 39.06 -58.75
C GLU A 894 -37.25 38.53 -58.26
N LYS A 895 -37.40 37.20 -58.27
CA LYS A 895 -38.61 36.50 -57.80
C LYS A 895 -38.70 36.44 -56.28
N SER A 896 -37.61 36.68 -55.56
CA SER A 896 -37.56 36.79 -54.09
C SER A 896 -37.43 38.24 -53.63
N TYR A 897 -37.64 38.51 -52.33
CA TYR A 897 -37.39 39.84 -51.79
C TYR A 897 -35.89 39.99 -51.44
N PRO A 898 -35.16 41.01 -51.94
CA PRO A 898 -33.75 41.23 -51.58
C PRO A 898 -33.64 41.68 -50.13
N GLY A 899 -32.91 40.90 -49.32
CA GLY A 899 -32.70 41.18 -47.90
C GLY A 899 -31.70 42.31 -47.67
N HIS A 900 -32.12 43.57 -47.80
CA HIS A 900 -31.37 44.71 -47.28
C HIS A 900 -32.28 45.85 -46.84
N SER A 901 -32.61 45.91 -45.54
CA SER A 901 -32.73 47.18 -44.79
C SER A 901 -32.97 46.94 -43.30
N ARG A 902 -32.19 47.65 -42.48
CA ARG A 902 -32.41 47.87 -41.05
C ARG A 902 -33.33 49.10 -40.95
N ASN A 903 -34.33 49.02 -40.09
CA ASN A 903 -35.25 50.06 -39.61
C ASN A 903 -36.69 49.90 -40.12
N MET A 904 -37.59 49.74 -39.16
CA MET A 904 -39.02 49.53 -39.32
C MET A 904 -39.73 50.81 -38.94
N SER A 905 -40.59 51.32 -39.83
CA SER A 905 -41.91 51.85 -39.45
C SER A 905 -42.78 52.06 -40.69
N THR A 906 -43.93 51.37 -40.65
CA THR A 906 -45.26 51.76 -41.17
C THR A 906 -45.42 52.09 -42.66
N GLU A 907 -46.10 51.19 -43.41
CA GLU A 907 -47.52 51.37 -43.79
C GLU A 907 -48.06 50.14 -44.54
N LEU A 908 -49.36 49.87 -44.35
CA LEU A 908 -50.12 48.83 -45.02
C LEU A 908 -50.15 49.06 -46.54
N HIS A 909 -49.63 48.14 -47.35
CA HIS A 909 -50.13 47.95 -48.73
C HIS A 909 -49.94 46.51 -49.25
N SER A 910 -51.05 45.96 -49.75
CA SER A 910 -51.22 44.91 -50.78
C SER A 910 -50.44 43.59 -50.68
N ILE A 911 -51.20 42.49 -50.66
CA ILE A 911 -50.84 41.08 -50.89
C ILE A 911 -49.49 40.91 -51.62
N SER A 912 -48.42 40.74 -50.85
CA SER A 912 -47.07 40.49 -51.37
C SER A 912 -46.88 38.99 -51.59
N THR A 913 -46.82 38.58 -52.86
CA THR A 913 -46.60 37.21 -53.35
C THR A 913 -45.10 36.84 -53.43
N LYS A 914 -44.24 37.39 -52.56
CA LYS A 914 -42.78 37.21 -52.64
C LYS A 914 -42.19 36.61 -51.36
N CYS A 915 -41.41 35.53 -51.51
CA CYS A 915 -40.70 34.86 -50.42
C CYS A 915 -39.31 35.47 -50.18
N LYS A 916 -38.85 35.50 -48.92
CA LYS A 916 -37.54 36.02 -48.51
C LYS A 916 -36.43 35.01 -48.85
N LEU A 917 -35.37 35.46 -49.55
CA LEU A 917 -34.17 34.64 -49.79
C LEU A 917 -33.16 34.86 -48.65
N LEU A 918 -32.68 33.77 -48.03
CA LEU A 918 -31.83 33.83 -46.84
C LEU A 918 -30.34 33.72 -47.16
N GLY A 919 -29.99 33.02 -48.23
CA GLY A 919 -28.61 32.78 -48.61
C GLY A 919 -28.50 31.99 -49.91
N ILE A 920 -27.34 32.14 -50.56
CA ILE A 920 -26.96 31.46 -51.79
C ILE A 920 -25.62 30.79 -51.53
N GLU A 921 -25.52 29.49 -51.78
CA GLU A 921 -24.28 28.72 -51.66
C GLU A 921 -23.96 28.04 -53.00
N ARG A 922 -22.76 28.26 -53.53
CA ARG A 922 -22.32 27.69 -54.81
C ARG A 922 -21.25 26.63 -54.56
N ARG A 923 -21.42 25.44 -55.16
CA ARG A 923 -20.43 24.36 -55.19
C ARG A 923 -20.31 23.83 -56.62
N GLY A 924 -19.36 24.39 -57.38
CA GLY A 924 -19.19 24.05 -58.80
C GLY A 924 -20.43 24.37 -59.63
N ARG A 925 -21.04 23.33 -60.21
CA ARG A 925 -22.28 23.35 -61.02
C ARG A 925 -23.56 23.31 -60.21
N GLU A 926 -23.46 23.04 -58.91
CA GLU A 926 -24.59 23.01 -57.99
C GLU A 926 -24.69 24.35 -57.27
N ILE A 927 -25.89 24.94 -57.30
CA ILE A 927 -26.21 26.13 -56.52
C ILE A 927 -27.40 25.86 -55.61
N SER A 928 -27.26 26.26 -54.34
CA SER A 928 -28.24 26.02 -53.31
C SER A 928 -28.80 27.35 -52.81
N PHE A 929 -30.11 27.51 -52.91
CA PHE A 929 -30.85 28.68 -52.44
C PHE A 929 -31.56 28.34 -51.13
N ARG A 930 -31.32 29.12 -50.07
CA ARG A 930 -31.95 28.92 -48.76
C ARG A 930 -33.18 29.81 -48.62
N PHE A 931 -34.32 29.20 -48.32
CA PHE A 931 -35.61 29.86 -48.10
C PHE A 931 -36.18 29.52 -46.71
N PRO A 932 -37.06 30.35 -46.13
CA PRO A 932 -37.75 30.05 -44.88
C PRO A 932 -38.78 28.92 -45.04
N LEU A 933 -39.26 28.36 -43.93
CA LEU A 933 -40.30 27.31 -43.92
C LEU A 933 -41.60 27.74 -44.62
N SER A 934 -41.84 29.04 -44.73
CA SER A 934 -42.95 29.61 -45.50
C SER A 934 -42.82 29.43 -47.02
N LEU A 935 -41.76 28.82 -47.55
CA LEU A 935 -41.65 28.51 -48.98
C LEU A 935 -42.81 27.62 -49.47
N LEU A 936 -43.28 26.67 -48.66
CA LEU A 936 -44.43 25.83 -49.03
C LEU A 936 -45.79 26.49 -48.74
N SER A 937 -45.82 27.73 -48.25
CA SER A 937 -47.06 28.51 -48.23
C SER A 937 -47.47 28.90 -49.66
N ALA A 938 -48.73 29.31 -49.86
CA ALA A 938 -49.28 29.68 -51.17
C ALA A 938 -48.40 30.69 -51.95
N SER A 939 -47.66 31.54 -51.25
CA SER A 939 -46.80 32.58 -51.81
C SER A 939 -45.44 32.08 -52.31
N GLY A 940 -44.94 30.93 -51.82
CA GLY A 940 -43.59 30.45 -52.13
C GLY A 940 -43.55 29.30 -53.16
N SER A 941 -44.64 28.55 -53.33
CA SER A 941 -44.78 27.53 -54.39
C SER A 941 -44.71 28.12 -55.80
N THR A 942 -44.99 29.42 -55.95
CA THR A 942 -44.84 30.16 -57.21
C THR A 942 -43.39 30.24 -57.69
N ILE A 943 -42.42 30.29 -56.77
CA ILE A 943 -40.99 30.34 -57.12
C ILE A 943 -40.52 28.99 -57.65
N ILE A 944 -40.94 27.89 -57.02
CA ILE A 944 -40.62 26.54 -57.47
C ILE A 944 -41.23 26.29 -58.85
N ARG A 945 -42.51 26.66 -59.04
CA ARG A 945 -43.16 26.59 -60.36
C ARG A 945 -42.44 27.42 -61.41
N ALA A 946 -42.04 28.65 -61.09
CA ALA A 946 -41.31 29.50 -62.03
C ALA A 946 -39.92 28.93 -62.41
N LEU A 947 -39.24 28.25 -61.47
CA LEU A 947 -37.98 27.55 -61.75
C LEU A 947 -38.18 26.30 -62.62
N GLU A 948 -39.30 25.58 -62.45
CA GLU A 948 -39.66 24.44 -63.31
C GLU A 948 -40.07 24.90 -64.72
N GLU A 949 -40.87 25.97 -64.84
CA GLU A 949 -41.31 26.54 -66.13
C GLU A 949 -40.14 27.08 -66.96
N GLN A 950 -39.13 27.68 -66.32
CA GLN A 950 -37.95 28.27 -66.99
C GLN A 950 -36.74 27.33 -67.01
N ARG A 951 -36.93 26.03 -66.78
CA ARG A 951 -35.84 25.05 -66.63
C ARG A 951 -34.90 25.01 -67.85
N GLU A 952 -35.45 25.03 -69.06
CA GLU A 952 -34.66 24.99 -70.31
C GLU A 952 -33.91 26.32 -70.55
N ALA A 953 -34.56 27.45 -70.28
CA ALA A 953 -33.98 28.79 -70.45
C ALA A 953 -32.82 29.07 -69.47
N LEU A 954 -32.86 28.45 -68.29
CA LEU A 954 -31.84 28.56 -67.24
C LEU A 954 -30.79 27.43 -67.28
N CYS A 955 -30.84 26.56 -68.31
CA CYS A 955 -29.94 25.40 -68.49
C CYS A 955 -29.84 24.50 -67.23
N LEU A 956 -30.97 24.19 -66.60
CA LEU A 956 -31.02 23.42 -65.35
C LEU A 956 -31.19 21.91 -65.59
N ARG A 957 -30.19 21.13 -65.18
CA ARG A 957 -30.22 19.66 -65.21
C ARG A 957 -31.23 19.09 -64.20
N SER A 958 -31.24 19.55 -62.96
CA SER A 958 -32.15 19.06 -61.92
C SER A 958 -32.40 20.11 -60.83
N ILE A 959 -33.62 20.13 -60.32
CA ILE A 959 -34.01 20.92 -59.15
C ILE A 959 -34.34 19.94 -58.02
N GLY A 960 -33.67 20.06 -56.89
CA GLY A 960 -33.91 19.29 -55.68
C GLY A 960 -34.42 20.19 -54.57
N LEU A 961 -35.48 19.77 -53.88
CA LEU A 961 -35.94 20.42 -52.65
C LEU A 961 -35.49 19.58 -51.46
N SER A 962 -34.70 20.15 -50.56
CA SER A 962 -34.33 19.51 -49.30
C SER A 962 -34.76 20.39 -48.12
N LEU A 963 -35.12 19.75 -47.00
CA LEU A 963 -35.33 20.47 -45.75
C LEU A 963 -33.97 20.79 -45.14
N THR A 964 -33.81 22.00 -44.61
CA THR A 964 -32.61 22.34 -43.85
C THR A 964 -32.40 21.40 -42.67
N THR A 965 -31.14 21.13 -42.41
CA THR A 965 -30.71 20.21 -41.38
C THR A 965 -30.55 20.96 -40.05
N LEU A 966 -30.50 20.23 -38.94
CA LEU A 966 -30.09 20.83 -37.66
C LEU A 966 -28.65 21.38 -37.70
N GLN A 967 -27.84 20.94 -38.68
CA GLN A 967 -26.50 21.47 -38.91
C GLN A 967 -26.56 22.95 -39.28
N ASP A 968 -27.48 23.32 -40.17
CA ASP A 968 -27.66 24.69 -40.62
C ASP A 968 -28.12 25.59 -39.48
N VAL A 969 -29.01 25.09 -38.62
CA VAL A 969 -29.47 25.79 -37.41
C VAL A 969 -28.30 26.01 -36.44
N MET A 970 -27.46 24.99 -36.25
CA MET A 970 -26.30 25.05 -35.36
C MET A 970 -25.24 26.00 -35.91
N GLU A 971 -24.95 25.95 -37.21
CA GLU A 971 -24.01 26.86 -37.87
C GLU A 971 -24.49 28.32 -37.78
N TYR A 972 -25.79 28.55 -38.03
CA TYR A 972 -26.42 29.85 -37.87
C TYR A 972 -26.27 30.40 -36.44
N LEU A 973 -26.49 29.56 -35.44
CA LEU A 973 -26.31 29.90 -34.02
C LEU A 973 -24.86 30.24 -33.68
N THR A 974 -23.90 29.53 -34.24
CA THR A 974 -22.47 29.75 -33.95
C THR A 974 -21.90 30.98 -34.66
N LYS A 975 -22.42 31.37 -35.84
CA LYS A 975 -21.89 32.50 -36.63
C LYS A 975 -22.32 33.87 -36.14
N ARG A 976 -23.47 34.00 -35.44
CA ARG A 976 -23.86 35.27 -34.80
C ARG A 976 -23.28 35.34 -33.39
N GLN A 977 -22.44 36.34 -33.13
CA GLN A 977 -21.86 36.57 -31.80
C GLN A 977 -22.92 36.60 -30.69
N PRO A 978 -22.60 36.13 -29.48
CA PRO A 978 -23.54 36.01 -28.35
C PRO A 978 -24.07 37.34 -27.78
N SER A 979 -23.50 38.50 -28.16
CA SER A 979 -23.84 39.81 -27.60
C SER A 979 -25.25 40.32 -27.94
N THR A 980 -25.91 39.75 -28.95
CA THR A 980 -27.31 40.09 -29.31
C THR A 980 -28.34 39.07 -28.80
N MET A 981 -27.90 37.98 -28.15
CA MET A 981 -28.81 36.89 -27.72
C MET A 981 -29.41 37.07 -26.33
N ALA A 982 -28.80 37.87 -25.45
CA ALA A 982 -29.39 38.18 -24.14
C ALA A 982 -30.72 38.95 -24.26
N THR A 983 -30.84 39.80 -25.27
CA THR A 983 -32.04 40.61 -25.52
C THR A 983 -33.14 39.84 -26.26
N ALA A 984 -32.78 38.82 -27.06
CA ALA A 984 -33.74 38.01 -27.81
C ALA A 984 -34.41 36.91 -26.95
N LEU A 985 -33.78 36.48 -25.86
CA LEU A 985 -34.35 35.52 -24.90
C LEU A 985 -35.29 36.19 -23.87
N GLN A 986 -35.16 37.50 -23.64
CA GLN A 986 -36.13 38.26 -22.83
C GLN A 986 -37.44 38.57 -23.56
N MET A 987 -37.51 38.36 -24.88
CA MET A 987 -38.71 38.57 -25.70
C MET A 987 -39.54 37.29 -25.92
N SER A 988 -39.28 36.21 -25.18
CA SER A 988 -40.11 34.99 -25.23
C SER A 988 -40.39 34.38 -23.86
N HIS A 989 -40.76 35.24 -22.90
CA HIS A 989 -41.45 34.82 -21.68
C HIS A 989 -42.92 35.20 -21.77
#